data_AF-M5T1V3-F1
#
_entry.id   AF-M5T1V3-F1
#
_cell.length_a   1.000
_cell.length_b   1.000
_cell.length_c   1.000
_cell.angle_alpha   90.00
_cell.angle_beta   90.00
_cell.angle_gamma   90.00
#
_symmetry.space_group_name_H-M   'P 1'
#
loop_
_entity.id
_entity.type
_entity.pdbx_description
1 polymer ?
#
loop_
_entity_poly.entity_id
_entity_poly.type
_entity_poly.pdbx_seq_one_letter_code
_entity_poly.pdbx_strand_id
1 'polypeptide(L)'
;MVDMNHCDVCFRGLRICFLLMCVALAASGCGDDRASEETSRGLASPASTLSLDTNPVPEGTLTVSEIASSVQQDLDEVAGLIAARRLEDAQRVLTRCFIADPENVRAFELNGDLLWVANKHEEAIAGYRSMLEQISPVPASLYRKTIDACLKSGHPFTAVEVLKLATEAYPKHSQFHYDLAGISVAIGVVEEAIPSLKTLVRHGVEDVESLVITSNPDRVKPDWKYLYGLVRSYPASEELQLGLAAIDFSNLRYRDAAEKLELLLDRQPDRDKARLLYGRCLVEINDGERLRDWLVNLPARLQDNSAYWYIAGRWAQTRKEYPQACFAFWSALQHDPTHFRAMTDLHQSLLQTDHDEIAQQVEEVVALETRLRSQLDDFFAAEQNSQRIAFDLADTLEQLGRQWEADGWARLAIKMTDDLVGEAVPRAKAIRKQLTAQTPWQKQDVSLASCIDLSSMPRMKWDFANASNRPLNQDALRVPMLANRALELGYDHTSIPGLEIGKHGFWIYQALGGGVSVIDFDLDGWPDLASSVLDGEPMQRNSSPNQLHRNLGGRFVPCHAQADYHDVGFGQGIAVGDFNGDGFPDLYDTNIGRAKYFQNNGDGTFTDMTDQIGVSGSRWGTSVVIADFDADGNADIFETCYCGGTDPYSKHCGGGSDVVTCSPLKFEAELDVLWRGQDELGVRDASGQLRSVAAPGRGLGLVAGFFDEAAGMDCYVANDMSANHLWSASDGEQSVSLKEQGTIRGLGLSGISKAQASMGIAAADPDRDGDIDFYVTHFTTDYNTLYEQVAPGSWVDRTVQKGLLDPTMKFLGFGTQWVDLTNQNAMQLFVANGHVNQVEESGEAFRMQPQMFGQVSGGRWKQHEGDEVGEYFQDSHLGRAVAIADLNRDHLNDLIVTHVDTPSALLMNQTREPGTAIRFYLKATRSHRDAIGAKVSVVRDGRVEVYQLLAGDGFLCSNERCIHIGLGEQSVAGDVMVSWPSGHVDRLGNLDAGHDFLLVENEPAFELASP
;
A
#
# COMPACT_ATOMS: atom_id res chain seq x y z
N MET A 1 1.90 -19.63 -4.15
CA MET A 1 2.02 -18.16 -4.27
C MET A 1 2.05 -17.78 -5.74
N VAL A 2 0.87 -17.67 -6.33
CA VAL A 2 0.66 -17.14 -7.68
C VAL A 2 0.42 -15.64 -7.51
N ASP A 3 1.48 -14.84 -7.60
CA ASP A 3 1.37 -13.38 -7.72
C ASP A 3 0.85 -13.05 -9.11
N MET A 4 -0.46 -12.85 -9.19
CA MET A 4 -1.09 -12.03 -10.21
C MET A 4 -1.76 -10.86 -9.47
N ASN A 5 -1.43 -9.63 -9.87
CA ASN A 5 -2.18 -8.37 -9.62
C ASN A 5 -1.50 -7.25 -8.83
N HIS A 6 -0.18 -7.24 -8.64
CA HIS A 6 0.49 -6.04 -8.10
C HIS A 6 1.62 -5.54 -9.00
N CYS A 7 1.79 -4.22 -8.98
CA CYS A 7 2.90 -3.42 -9.51
C CYS A 7 4.28 -3.80 -8.89
N ASP A 8 4.42 -5.01 -8.37
CA ASP A 8 5.70 -5.61 -8.04
C ASP A 8 6.33 -6.00 -9.38
N VAL A 9 6.96 -5.01 -10.04
CA VAL A 9 7.77 -5.21 -11.23
C VAL A 9 9.04 -5.96 -10.84
N CYS A 10 8.89 -7.26 -10.57
CA CYS A 10 10.00 -8.18 -10.73
C CYS A 10 10.31 -8.17 -12.23
N PHE A 11 11.55 -7.82 -12.59
CA PHE A 11 12.02 -7.77 -13.97
C PHE A 11 11.86 -9.15 -14.63
N ARG A 12 10.68 -9.44 -15.21
CA ARG A 12 10.41 -10.67 -15.98
C ARG A 12 11.10 -10.65 -17.35
N GLY A 13 11.78 -9.55 -17.67
CA GLY A 13 12.64 -9.32 -18.83
C GLY A 13 14.03 -9.98 -18.78
N LEU A 14 14.18 -11.15 -18.17
CA LEU A 14 15.18 -12.14 -18.62
C LEU A 14 14.48 -13.03 -19.65
N ARG A 15 13.99 -12.42 -20.76
CA ARG A 15 13.40 -13.18 -21.86
C ARG A 15 14.46 -14.13 -22.39
N ILE A 16 14.35 -15.40 -22.01
CA ILE A 16 14.60 -16.56 -22.88
C ILE A 16 15.82 -16.32 -23.79
N CYS A 17 17.03 -16.28 -23.21
CA CYS A 17 18.35 -16.36 -23.86
C CYS A 17 19.38 -15.81 -22.84
N PHE A 18 20.00 -16.60 -21.96
CA PHE A 18 20.81 -17.78 -22.26
C PHE A 18 20.94 -18.63 -20.97
N LEU A 19 20.71 -19.95 -21.05
CA LEU A 19 21.24 -20.95 -20.09
C LEU A 19 20.62 -21.05 -18.67
N LEU A 20 19.31 -21.16 -18.50
CA LEU A 20 18.83 -21.86 -17.29
C LEU A 20 19.23 -23.34 -17.34
N MET A 21 19.15 -23.97 -18.50
CA MET A 21 19.29 -25.41 -18.63
C MET A 21 19.53 -25.76 -20.08
N CYS A 22 20.78 -25.77 -20.54
CA CYS A 22 21.14 -26.62 -21.65
C CYS A 22 22.24 -27.57 -21.20
N VAL A 23 21.81 -28.47 -20.33
CA VAL A 23 22.44 -29.75 -19.97
C VAL A 23 23.14 -29.77 -18.60
N ALA A 24 22.33 -29.85 -17.54
CA ALA A 24 22.62 -30.88 -16.55
C ALA A 24 22.39 -32.24 -17.24
N LEU A 25 23.38 -33.14 -17.19
CA LEU A 25 23.43 -34.48 -17.80
C LEU A 25 23.81 -34.57 -19.30
N ALA A 26 25.08 -34.29 -19.60
CA ALA A 26 25.83 -35.10 -20.56
C ALA A 26 26.84 -35.96 -19.78
N ALA A 27 26.32 -36.75 -18.86
CA ALA A 27 27.01 -37.93 -18.36
C ALA A 27 26.49 -39.13 -19.18
N SER A 28 27.18 -39.45 -20.27
CA SER A 28 27.39 -40.84 -20.71
C SER A 28 28.38 -40.89 -21.86
N GLY A 29 29.50 -41.57 -21.61
CA GLY A 29 30.22 -42.34 -22.63
C GLY A 29 31.07 -41.56 -23.63
N CYS A 30 32.34 -41.35 -23.26
CA CYS A 30 33.40 -41.71 -24.20
C CYS A 30 33.28 -43.22 -24.45
N GLY A 31 32.65 -43.59 -25.56
CA GLY A 31 32.66 -44.93 -26.11
C GLY A 31 33.53 -44.94 -27.35
N ASP A 32 34.79 -45.34 -27.19
CA ASP A 32 35.66 -45.81 -28.27
C ASP A 32 35.03 -47.05 -28.91
N ASP A 33 34.90 -47.07 -30.24
CA ASP A 33 34.88 -48.31 -31.01
C ASP A 33 36.16 -48.38 -31.85
N ARG A 34 36.98 -49.38 -31.51
CA ARG A 34 38.22 -49.80 -32.17
C ARG A 34 37.93 -50.70 -33.37
N ALA A 35 38.73 -50.55 -34.43
CA ALA A 35 39.44 -51.64 -35.13
C ALA A 35 40.46 -50.97 -36.09
N SER A 36 41.78 -50.95 -35.88
CA SER A 36 42.83 -51.99 -35.80
C SER A 36 43.15 -52.71 -37.11
N GLU A 37 44.34 -52.46 -37.65
CA GLU A 37 45.28 -53.40 -38.32
C GLU A 37 46.65 -52.67 -38.45
N GLU A 38 47.63 -52.92 -37.58
CA GLU A 38 48.79 -53.86 -37.71
C GLU A 38 49.67 -53.64 -38.96
N THR A 39 50.95 -53.24 -38.89
CA THR A 39 52.16 -54.03 -38.52
C THR A 39 53.40 -53.09 -38.63
N SER A 40 54.32 -52.94 -37.67
CA SER A 40 55.43 -53.78 -37.16
C SER A 40 56.84 -53.49 -37.74
N ARG A 41 57.78 -53.20 -36.81
CA ARG A 41 59.23 -53.53 -36.72
C ARG A 41 60.35 -52.61 -37.24
N GLY A 42 61.33 -52.40 -36.34
CA GLY A 42 62.78 -52.24 -36.64
C GLY A 42 63.53 -51.28 -35.71
N LEU A 43 63.85 -51.64 -34.46
CA LEU A 43 65.20 -52.01 -33.94
C LEU A 43 66.35 -51.01 -34.19
N ALA A 44 66.88 -50.40 -33.11
CA ALA A 44 68.25 -50.58 -32.57
C ALA A 44 68.74 -49.34 -31.80
N SER A 45 69.26 -49.54 -30.58
CA SER A 45 70.25 -48.65 -29.93
C SER A 45 71.66 -49.15 -30.30
N PRO A 46 72.80 -48.44 -30.09
CA PRO A 46 73.19 -47.91 -28.77
C PRO A 46 74.10 -46.65 -28.72
N ALA A 47 74.24 -46.14 -27.48
CA ALA A 47 75.45 -45.65 -26.82
C ALA A 47 76.36 -44.54 -27.42
N SER A 48 76.48 -43.50 -26.60
CA SER A 48 77.72 -42.98 -25.99
C SER A 48 78.41 -41.73 -26.53
N THR A 49 78.92 -40.99 -25.53
CA THR A 49 80.01 -40.02 -25.48
C THR A 49 79.77 -38.57 -25.92
N LEU A 50 79.78 -37.73 -24.88
CA LEU A 50 80.12 -36.31 -24.89
C LEU A 50 81.42 -36.03 -25.67
N SER A 51 81.36 -35.02 -26.53
CA SER A 51 82.49 -34.12 -26.79
C SER A 51 81.96 -32.71 -27.01
N LEU A 52 82.48 -31.79 -26.21
CA LEU A 52 82.32 -30.35 -26.36
C LEU A 52 82.89 -29.92 -27.71
N ASP A 53 82.05 -29.30 -28.54
CA ASP A 53 82.51 -28.38 -29.58
C ASP A 53 81.81 -27.03 -29.39
N THR A 54 82.61 -26.06 -28.99
CA THR A 54 82.33 -24.64 -29.01
C THR A 54 82.21 -24.17 -30.46
N ASN A 55 81.07 -23.58 -30.82
CA ASN A 55 80.98 -22.60 -31.91
C ASN A 55 79.71 -21.74 -31.75
N PRO A 56 79.70 -20.55 -32.36
CA PRO A 56 79.32 -19.31 -31.70
C PRO A 56 77.82 -19.05 -31.71
N VAL A 57 77.41 -18.20 -30.76
CA VAL A 57 76.13 -17.48 -30.74
C VAL A 57 75.86 -16.88 -32.13
N PRO A 58 74.74 -17.22 -32.80
CA PRO A 58 74.17 -16.32 -33.77
C PRO A 58 73.43 -15.24 -32.98
N GLU A 59 73.99 -14.03 -32.96
CA GLU A 59 73.22 -12.81 -32.73
C GLU A 59 72.23 -12.65 -33.90
N GLY A 60 71.14 -13.41 -33.85
CA GLY A 60 69.95 -13.18 -34.65
C GLY A 60 69.06 -12.25 -33.85
N THR A 61 69.13 -10.95 -34.13
CA THR A 61 68.12 -10.00 -33.68
C THR A 61 66.81 -10.40 -34.36
N LEU A 62 65.97 -11.16 -33.67
CA LEU A 62 64.62 -11.46 -34.12
C LEU A 62 63.94 -10.14 -34.44
N THR A 63 63.38 -10.04 -35.64
CA THR A 63 62.63 -8.86 -36.03
C THR A 63 61.39 -8.75 -35.13
N VAL A 64 60.92 -7.53 -34.84
CA VAL A 64 59.71 -7.28 -34.02
C VAL A 64 58.50 -8.10 -34.52
N SER A 65 58.46 -8.45 -35.82
CA SER A 65 57.45 -9.29 -36.45
C SER A 65 57.52 -10.78 -36.06
N GLU A 66 58.72 -11.34 -35.85
CA GLU A 66 58.91 -12.76 -35.49
C GLU A 66 58.56 -13.04 -34.03
N ILE A 67 58.89 -12.11 -33.11
CA ILE A 67 58.50 -12.17 -31.69
C ILE A 67 56.97 -12.12 -31.54
N ALA A 68 56.30 -11.23 -32.29
CA ALA A 68 54.84 -11.14 -32.28
C ALA A 68 54.13 -12.42 -32.76
N SER A 69 54.70 -13.13 -33.75
CA SER A 69 54.14 -14.41 -34.23
C SER A 69 54.28 -15.56 -33.22
N SER A 70 55.36 -15.55 -32.43
CA SER A 70 55.62 -16.55 -31.38
C SER A 70 54.67 -16.39 -30.19
N VAL A 71 54.42 -15.15 -29.75
CA VAL A 71 53.51 -14.88 -28.62
C VAL A 71 52.07 -15.29 -28.96
N GLN A 72 51.61 -15.07 -30.19
CA GLN A 72 50.27 -15.48 -30.60
C GLN A 72 50.09 -17.00 -30.59
N GLN A 73 51.10 -17.76 -31.03
CA GLN A 73 51.08 -19.23 -30.97
C GLN A 73 51.09 -19.75 -29.54
N ASP A 74 51.88 -19.15 -28.65
CA ASP A 74 51.90 -19.47 -27.22
C ASP A 74 50.52 -19.20 -26.56
N LEU A 75 49.84 -18.10 -26.94
CA LEU A 75 48.50 -17.77 -26.43
C LEU A 75 47.43 -18.78 -26.88
N ASP A 76 47.48 -19.22 -28.14
CA ASP A 76 46.58 -20.25 -28.66
C ASP A 76 46.86 -21.62 -28.00
N GLU A 77 48.13 -21.93 -27.72
CA GLU A 77 48.52 -23.12 -26.94
C GLU A 77 47.98 -23.06 -25.51
N VAL A 78 48.10 -21.92 -24.82
CA VAL A 78 47.55 -21.73 -23.47
C VAL A 78 46.03 -21.97 -23.48
N ALA A 79 45.29 -21.42 -24.44
CA ALA A 79 43.86 -21.63 -24.54
C ALA A 79 43.50 -23.12 -24.70
N GLY A 80 44.25 -23.85 -25.53
CA GLY A 80 44.09 -25.30 -25.70
C GLY A 80 44.43 -26.09 -24.42
N LEU A 81 45.47 -25.70 -23.70
CA LEU A 81 45.88 -26.34 -22.43
C LEU A 81 44.86 -26.10 -21.31
N ILE A 82 44.27 -24.90 -21.22
CA ILE A 82 43.18 -24.59 -20.29
C ILE A 82 41.95 -25.45 -20.61
N ALA A 83 41.55 -25.53 -21.88
CA ALA A 83 40.44 -26.38 -22.32
C ALA A 83 40.67 -27.87 -22.00
N ALA A 84 41.91 -28.34 -22.11
CA ALA A 84 42.32 -29.69 -21.74
C ALA A 84 42.55 -29.90 -20.23
N ARG A 85 42.29 -28.88 -19.38
CA ARG A 85 42.53 -28.87 -17.92
C ARG A 85 43.99 -29.16 -17.51
N ARG A 86 44.97 -28.85 -18.37
CA ARG A 86 46.41 -28.97 -18.09
C ARG A 86 46.97 -27.68 -17.50
N LEU A 87 46.54 -27.35 -16.27
CA LEU A 87 46.71 -26.02 -15.68
C LEU A 87 48.17 -25.62 -15.43
N GLU A 88 49.02 -26.54 -14.97
CA GLU A 88 50.45 -26.24 -14.73
C GLU A 88 51.24 -25.99 -16.01
N ASP A 89 50.88 -26.67 -17.09
CA ASP A 89 51.49 -26.46 -18.42
C ASP A 89 51.03 -25.11 -18.98
N ALA A 90 49.72 -24.83 -18.89
CA ALA A 90 49.15 -23.54 -19.29
C ALA A 90 49.79 -22.38 -18.52
N GLN A 91 49.98 -22.50 -17.20
CA GLN A 91 50.62 -21.47 -16.38
C GLN A 91 52.07 -21.22 -16.78
N ARG A 92 52.82 -22.28 -17.11
CA ARG A 92 54.21 -22.17 -17.57
C ARG A 92 54.31 -21.43 -18.91
N VAL A 93 53.50 -21.81 -19.89
CA VAL A 93 53.47 -21.13 -21.20
C VAL A 93 53.01 -19.68 -21.03
N LEU A 94 51.99 -19.45 -20.22
CA LEU A 94 51.45 -18.12 -19.96
C LEU A 94 52.44 -17.19 -19.25
N THR A 95 53.28 -17.71 -18.36
CA THR A 95 54.38 -16.94 -17.76
C THR A 95 55.38 -16.47 -18.81
N ARG A 96 55.65 -17.27 -19.85
CA ARG A 96 56.50 -16.82 -20.99
C ARG A 96 55.84 -15.69 -21.76
N CYS A 97 54.51 -15.76 -21.96
CA CYS A 97 53.76 -14.68 -22.60
C CYS A 97 53.91 -13.37 -21.82
N PHE A 98 53.78 -13.38 -20.49
CA PHE A 98 53.97 -12.18 -19.66
C PHE A 98 55.41 -11.67 -19.61
N ILE A 99 56.41 -12.55 -19.72
CA ILE A 99 57.81 -12.11 -19.82
C ILE A 99 58.08 -11.42 -21.16
N ALA A 100 57.48 -11.93 -22.24
CA ALA A 100 57.65 -11.39 -23.59
C ALA A 100 56.88 -10.07 -23.80
N ASP A 101 55.66 -9.99 -23.28
CA ASP A 101 54.78 -8.84 -23.35
C ASP A 101 53.96 -8.73 -22.04
N PRO A 102 54.48 -7.98 -21.05
CA PRO A 102 53.84 -7.82 -19.75
C PRO A 102 52.45 -7.16 -19.80
N GLU A 103 52.10 -6.49 -20.89
CA GLU A 103 50.83 -5.76 -21.05
C GLU A 103 49.85 -6.49 -22.00
N ASN A 104 50.14 -7.75 -22.36
CA ASN A 104 49.33 -8.50 -23.32
C ASN A 104 47.93 -8.82 -22.78
N VAL A 105 46.91 -8.13 -23.30
CA VAL A 105 45.50 -8.27 -22.88
C VAL A 105 45.00 -9.72 -22.96
N ARG A 106 45.39 -10.45 -24.02
CA ARG A 106 44.95 -11.84 -24.22
C ARG A 106 45.62 -12.80 -23.24
N ALA A 107 46.88 -12.57 -22.90
CA ALA A 107 47.57 -13.35 -21.85
C ALA A 107 46.85 -13.20 -20.50
N PHE A 108 46.50 -11.97 -20.13
CA PHE A 108 45.75 -11.73 -18.90
C PHE A 108 44.33 -12.32 -18.92
N GLU A 109 43.60 -12.23 -20.04
CA GLU A 109 42.31 -12.90 -20.20
C GLU A 109 42.42 -14.41 -19.95
N LEU A 110 43.46 -15.05 -20.49
CA LEU A 110 43.74 -16.48 -20.33
C LEU A 110 44.25 -16.82 -18.92
N ASN A 111 44.93 -15.89 -18.23
CA ASN A 111 45.31 -16.06 -16.82
C ASN A 111 44.06 -16.14 -15.93
N GLY A 112 43.09 -15.27 -16.17
CA GLY A 112 41.82 -15.36 -15.46
C GLY A 112 41.06 -16.65 -15.81
N ASP A 113 41.07 -17.10 -17.08
CA ASP A 113 40.44 -18.38 -17.46
C ASP A 113 41.10 -19.57 -16.76
N LEU A 114 42.42 -19.54 -16.66
CA LEU A 114 43.20 -20.53 -15.94
C LEU A 114 42.78 -20.58 -14.46
N LEU A 115 42.72 -19.43 -13.81
CA LEU A 115 42.28 -19.31 -12.41
C LEU A 115 40.82 -19.77 -12.24
N TRP A 116 39.97 -19.45 -13.21
CA TRP A 116 38.56 -19.86 -13.23
C TRP A 116 38.44 -21.38 -13.30
N VAL A 117 39.12 -22.04 -14.25
CA VAL A 117 39.12 -23.51 -14.37
C VAL A 117 39.80 -24.18 -13.16
N ALA A 118 40.71 -23.48 -12.48
CA ALA A 118 41.34 -23.91 -11.24
C ALA A 118 40.43 -23.79 -9.99
N ASN A 119 39.17 -23.37 -10.14
CA ASN A 119 38.24 -23.04 -9.05
C ASN A 119 38.74 -21.93 -8.10
N LYS A 120 39.60 -21.03 -8.58
CA LYS A 120 40.11 -19.86 -7.85
C LYS A 120 39.34 -18.60 -8.27
N HIS A 121 38.03 -18.61 -8.07
CA HIS A 121 37.13 -17.60 -8.62
C HIS A 121 37.40 -16.17 -8.08
N GLU A 122 37.69 -16.03 -6.79
CA GLU A 122 38.04 -14.73 -6.19
C GLU A 122 39.32 -14.14 -6.79
N GLU A 123 40.36 -14.97 -6.95
CA GLU A 123 41.62 -14.55 -7.59
C GLU A 123 41.39 -14.18 -9.06
N ALA A 124 40.52 -14.91 -9.77
CA ALA A 124 40.15 -14.61 -11.15
C ALA A 124 39.43 -13.26 -11.27
N ILE A 125 38.43 -12.99 -10.42
CA ILE A 125 37.69 -11.72 -10.40
C ILE A 125 38.61 -10.55 -10.05
N ALA A 126 39.44 -10.69 -9.01
CA ALA A 126 40.42 -9.66 -8.64
C ALA A 126 41.42 -9.39 -9.78
N GLY A 127 41.88 -10.45 -10.45
CA GLY A 127 42.72 -10.35 -11.64
C GLY A 127 42.04 -9.58 -12.76
N TYR A 128 40.82 -9.95 -13.15
CA TYR A 128 40.08 -9.25 -14.19
C TYR A 128 39.81 -7.77 -13.84
N ARG A 129 39.44 -7.46 -12.60
CA ARG A 129 39.21 -6.07 -12.15
C ARG A 129 40.49 -5.24 -12.23
N SER A 130 41.62 -5.78 -11.77
CA SER A 130 42.90 -5.08 -11.86
C SER A 130 43.29 -4.76 -13.31
N MET A 131 42.94 -5.63 -14.27
CA MET A 131 43.15 -5.34 -15.69
C MET A 131 42.29 -4.18 -16.20
N LEU A 132 41.04 -4.03 -15.73
CA LEU A 132 40.17 -2.92 -16.13
C LEU A 132 40.77 -1.57 -15.75
N GLU A 133 41.61 -1.52 -14.70
CA GLU A 133 42.30 -0.30 -14.26
C GLU A 133 43.61 -0.05 -15.02
N GLN A 134 44.27 -1.11 -15.49
CA GLN A 134 45.61 -1.04 -16.11
C GLN A 134 45.57 -0.85 -17.63
N ILE A 135 44.50 -1.29 -18.31
CA ILE A 135 44.41 -1.27 -19.77
C ILE A 135 43.58 -0.08 -20.25
N SER A 136 44.04 0.63 -21.30
CA SER A 136 43.24 1.69 -21.94
C SER A 136 43.49 1.73 -23.46
N PRO A 137 42.45 1.64 -24.32
CA PRO A 137 41.03 1.44 -23.98
C PRO A 137 40.73 -0.03 -23.62
N VAL A 138 39.87 -0.23 -22.62
CA VAL A 138 39.44 -1.56 -22.19
C VAL A 138 38.47 -2.17 -23.23
N PRO A 139 38.70 -3.39 -23.74
CA PRO A 139 37.79 -4.03 -24.69
C PRO A 139 36.48 -4.49 -24.04
N ALA A 140 35.36 -4.35 -24.76
CA ALA A 140 34.03 -4.77 -24.28
C ALA A 140 33.94 -6.26 -23.90
N SER A 141 34.77 -7.13 -24.51
CA SER A 141 34.86 -8.54 -24.14
C SER A 141 35.33 -8.74 -22.70
N LEU A 142 36.29 -7.92 -22.25
CA LEU A 142 36.83 -8.02 -20.90
C LEU A 142 35.80 -7.59 -19.86
N TYR A 143 35.05 -6.50 -20.10
CA TYR A 143 33.92 -6.12 -19.23
C TYR A 143 32.90 -7.26 -19.10
N ARG A 144 32.43 -7.82 -20.23
CA ARG A 144 31.48 -8.96 -20.22
C ARG A 144 32.01 -10.14 -19.43
N LYS A 145 33.28 -10.47 -19.63
CA LYS A 145 33.94 -11.59 -18.94
C LYS A 145 34.00 -11.37 -17.42
N THR A 146 34.37 -10.17 -16.98
CA THR A 146 34.38 -9.80 -15.56
C THR A 146 32.98 -9.87 -14.96
N ILE A 147 31.98 -9.31 -15.65
CA ILE A 147 30.57 -9.32 -15.21
C ILE A 147 30.06 -10.75 -15.05
N ASP A 148 30.27 -11.60 -16.07
CA ASP A 148 29.90 -13.02 -16.03
C ASP A 148 30.57 -13.76 -14.86
N ALA A 149 31.85 -13.49 -14.64
CA ALA A 149 32.62 -14.10 -13.55
C ALA A 149 32.05 -13.70 -12.17
N CYS A 150 31.70 -12.43 -12.00
CA CYS A 150 31.06 -11.90 -10.80
C CYS A 150 29.70 -12.59 -10.55
N LEU A 151 28.81 -12.60 -11.55
CA LEU A 151 27.47 -13.19 -11.41
C LEU A 151 27.52 -14.70 -11.10
N LYS A 152 28.39 -15.45 -11.79
CA LYS A 152 28.56 -16.91 -11.57
C LYS A 152 29.21 -17.25 -10.22
N SER A 153 29.76 -16.27 -9.51
CA SER A 153 30.42 -16.46 -8.22
C SER A 153 29.67 -15.79 -7.06
N GLY A 154 28.44 -15.30 -7.28
CA GLY A 154 27.64 -14.70 -6.22
C GLY A 154 28.02 -13.27 -5.86
N HIS A 155 28.59 -12.52 -6.82
CA HIS A 155 29.02 -11.13 -6.65
C HIS A 155 28.23 -10.11 -7.51
N PRO A 156 26.89 -10.05 -7.41
CA PRO A 156 26.09 -9.16 -8.26
C PRO A 156 26.30 -7.66 -7.99
N PHE A 157 26.66 -7.24 -6.78
CA PHE A 157 26.91 -5.81 -6.50
C PHE A 157 28.22 -5.37 -7.15
N THR A 158 29.24 -6.21 -7.08
CA THR A 158 30.49 -6.00 -7.82
C THR A 158 30.25 -5.98 -9.34
N ALA A 159 29.34 -6.82 -9.85
CA ALA A 159 28.97 -6.79 -11.27
C ALA A 159 28.35 -5.44 -11.68
N VAL A 160 27.52 -4.83 -10.82
CA VAL A 160 26.96 -3.49 -11.03
C VAL A 160 28.05 -2.42 -11.10
N GLU A 161 29.05 -2.47 -10.20
CA GLU A 161 30.21 -1.54 -10.26
C GLU A 161 30.94 -1.63 -11.60
N VAL A 162 31.17 -2.84 -12.10
CA VAL A 162 31.84 -3.07 -13.39
C VAL A 162 30.95 -2.63 -14.57
N LEU A 163 29.64 -2.86 -14.49
CA LEU A 163 28.68 -2.43 -15.50
C LEU A 163 28.61 -0.90 -15.63
N LYS A 164 28.71 -0.16 -14.53
CA LYS A 164 28.80 1.32 -14.57
C LYS A 164 30.00 1.76 -15.41
N LEU A 165 31.19 1.22 -15.12
CA LEU A 165 32.40 1.47 -15.91
C LEU A 165 32.21 1.08 -17.39
N ALA A 166 31.55 -0.05 -17.65
CA ALA A 166 31.29 -0.52 -19.01
C ALA A 166 30.37 0.44 -19.78
N THR A 167 29.32 0.97 -19.15
CA THR A 167 28.40 1.94 -19.77
C THR A 167 29.04 3.29 -20.04
N GLU A 168 29.98 3.72 -19.20
CA GLU A 168 30.78 4.94 -19.44
C GLU A 168 31.73 4.76 -20.62
N ALA A 169 32.41 3.61 -20.69
CA ALA A 169 33.32 3.29 -21.79
C ALA A 169 32.58 3.04 -23.12
N TYR A 170 31.37 2.48 -23.06
CA TYR A 170 30.57 2.08 -24.22
C TYR A 170 29.12 2.62 -24.14
N PRO A 171 28.91 3.95 -24.22
CA PRO A 171 27.61 4.59 -23.98
C PRO A 171 26.53 4.29 -25.03
N LYS A 172 26.89 3.63 -26.14
CA LYS A 172 25.94 3.20 -27.20
C LYS A 172 25.64 1.70 -27.16
N HIS A 173 26.23 0.96 -26.22
CA HIS A 173 26.08 -0.49 -26.14
C HIS A 173 24.84 -0.86 -25.32
N SER A 174 23.69 -0.99 -25.99
CA SER A 174 22.38 -1.19 -25.35
C SER A 174 22.34 -2.33 -24.34
N GLN A 175 23.03 -3.45 -24.61
CA GLN A 175 23.02 -4.59 -23.68
C GLN A 175 23.65 -4.25 -22.31
N PHE A 176 24.68 -3.40 -22.26
CA PHE A 176 25.27 -3.02 -20.96
C PHE A 176 24.31 -2.17 -20.14
N HIS A 177 23.51 -1.33 -20.79
CA HIS A 177 22.47 -0.58 -20.11
C HIS A 177 21.33 -1.47 -19.61
N TYR A 178 20.93 -2.48 -20.39
CA TYR A 178 19.94 -3.48 -19.96
C TYR A 178 20.44 -4.31 -18.78
N ASP A 179 21.67 -4.82 -18.86
CA ASP A 179 22.28 -5.62 -17.80
C ASP A 179 22.41 -4.81 -16.51
N LEU A 180 22.88 -3.54 -16.61
CA LEU A 180 22.97 -2.63 -15.46
C LEU A 180 21.59 -2.37 -14.85
N ALA A 181 20.58 -2.11 -15.66
CA ALA A 181 19.24 -1.84 -15.17
C ALA A 181 18.62 -3.08 -14.50
N GLY A 182 18.64 -4.23 -15.17
CA GLY A 182 18.04 -5.47 -14.68
C GLY A 182 18.69 -5.99 -13.40
N ILE A 183 20.03 -6.02 -13.34
CA ILE A 183 20.75 -6.53 -12.16
C ILE A 183 20.57 -5.57 -10.97
N SER A 184 20.67 -4.26 -11.19
CA SER A 184 20.50 -3.26 -10.13
C SER A 184 19.11 -3.34 -9.51
N VAL A 185 18.07 -3.48 -10.33
CA VAL A 185 16.69 -3.68 -9.87
C VAL A 185 16.56 -4.98 -9.09
N ALA A 186 17.07 -6.09 -9.63
CA ALA A 186 16.97 -7.41 -9.00
C ALA A 186 17.61 -7.46 -7.60
N ILE A 187 18.70 -6.71 -7.36
CA ILE A 187 19.39 -6.68 -6.06
C ILE A 187 18.99 -5.52 -5.15
N GLY A 188 18.03 -4.68 -5.55
CA GLY A 188 17.48 -3.62 -4.71
C GLY A 188 18.26 -2.31 -4.69
N VAL A 189 18.97 -1.98 -5.77
CA VAL A 189 19.72 -0.72 -5.94
C VAL A 189 19.23 0.04 -7.18
N VAL A 190 17.91 0.26 -7.24
CA VAL A 190 17.17 0.79 -8.39
C VAL A 190 17.74 2.12 -8.90
N GLU A 191 18.27 2.96 -8.01
CA GLU A 191 18.88 4.24 -8.36
C GLU A 191 20.05 4.12 -9.36
N GLU A 192 20.75 3.00 -9.39
CA GLU A 192 21.82 2.73 -10.37
C GLU A 192 21.29 2.36 -11.75
N ALA A 193 20.05 1.86 -11.82
CA ALA A 193 19.39 1.54 -13.08
C ALA A 193 19.00 2.82 -13.84
N ILE A 194 18.64 3.90 -13.11
CA ILE A 194 18.02 5.10 -13.67
C ILE A 194 18.83 5.73 -14.80
N PRO A 195 20.16 5.99 -14.69
CA PRO A 195 20.92 6.58 -15.79
C PRO A 195 20.91 5.74 -17.07
N SER A 196 20.95 4.42 -16.92
CA SER A 196 20.91 3.48 -18.05
C SER A 196 19.53 3.41 -18.68
N LEU A 197 18.48 3.37 -17.87
CA LEU A 197 17.09 3.40 -18.34
C LEU A 197 16.79 4.69 -19.12
N LYS A 198 17.21 5.85 -18.60
CA LYS A 198 17.10 7.13 -19.31
C LYS A 198 17.81 7.11 -20.66
N THR A 199 18.97 6.44 -20.74
CA THR A 199 19.73 6.28 -21.98
C THR A 199 18.99 5.38 -22.97
N LEU A 200 18.44 4.26 -22.51
CA LEU A 200 17.65 3.33 -23.33
C LEU A 200 16.41 4.03 -23.93
N VAL A 201 15.63 4.74 -23.11
CA VAL A 201 14.44 5.48 -23.54
C VAL A 201 14.79 6.50 -24.63
N ARG A 202 15.86 7.29 -24.45
CA ARG A 202 16.37 8.24 -25.46
C ARG A 202 16.77 7.57 -26.77
N HIS A 203 17.28 6.35 -26.71
CA HIS A 203 17.67 5.56 -27.87
C HIS A 203 16.52 4.78 -28.51
N GLY A 204 15.29 5.02 -28.05
CA GLY A 204 14.11 4.50 -28.70
C GLY A 204 13.67 3.13 -28.20
N VAL A 205 14.15 2.69 -27.03
CA VAL A 205 13.64 1.50 -26.37
C VAL A 205 12.18 1.71 -25.96
N GLU A 206 11.37 0.68 -26.18
CA GLU A 206 9.91 0.65 -25.98
C GLU A 206 9.53 -0.73 -25.39
N ASP A 207 10.14 -1.09 -24.26
CA ASP A 207 9.71 -2.23 -23.45
C ASP A 207 9.00 -1.76 -22.19
N VAL A 208 8.02 -2.56 -21.75
CA VAL A 208 7.14 -2.23 -20.63
C VAL A 208 7.96 -2.08 -19.35
N GLU A 209 8.85 -3.03 -19.08
CA GLU A 209 9.63 -3.08 -17.85
C GLU A 209 10.47 -1.80 -17.67
N SER A 210 11.20 -1.38 -18.69
CA SER A 210 12.02 -0.16 -18.64
C SER A 210 11.18 1.08 -18.45
N LEU A 211 10.03 1.20 -19.14
CA LEU A 211 9.17 2.37 -19.03
C LEU A 211 8.51 2.47 -17.64
N VAL A 212 7.99 1.36 -17.10
CA VAL A 212 7.37 1.36 -15.77
C VAL A 212 8.39 1.74 -14.69
N ILE A 213 9.59 1.13 -14.71
CA ILE A 213 10.64 1.42 -13.72
C ILE A 213 11.08 2.88 -13.82
N THR A 214 11.23 3.41 -15.03
CA THR A 214 11.61 4.82 -15.23
C THR A 214 10.51 5.77 -14.78
N SER A 215 9.24 5.40 -15.01
CA SER A 215 8.09 6.22 -14.64
C SER A 215 7.81 6.24 -13.16
N ASN A 216 8.12 5.16 -12.43
CA ASN A 216 7.85 5.05 -11.01
C ASN A 216 8.90 4.19 -10.27
N PRO A 217 10.13 4.69 -10.11
CA PRO A 217 11.23 3.92 -9.54
C PRO A 217 11.02 3.55 -8.06
N ASP A 218 10.28 4.37 -7.30
CA ASP A 218 10.04 4.18 -5.87
C ASP A 218 9.18 2.94 -5.53
N ARG A 219 8.44 2.38 -6.49
CA ARG A 219 7.61 1.17 -6.29
C ARG A 219 8.33 -0.13 -6.62
N VAL A 220 9.56 -0.05 -7.13
CA VAL A 220 10.29 -1.24 -7.58
C VAL A 220 10.92 -1.96 -6.39
N LYS A 221 10.56 -3.23 -6.21
CA LYS A 221 11.09 -4.08 -5.13
C LYS A 221 12.23 -4.98 -5.62
N PRO A 222 13.17 -5.36 -4.73
CA PRO A 222 14.19 -6.35 -5.05
C PRO A 222 13.57 -7.72 -5.41
N ASP A 223 14.20 -8.48 -6.31
CA ASP A 223 13.79 -9.85 -6.60
C ASP A 223 14.24 -10.77 -5.46
N TRP A 224 13.30 -11.04 -4.55
CA TRP A 224 13.56 -11.89 -3.40
C TRP A 224 13.94 -13.32 -3.80
N LYS A 225 13.34 -13.89 -4.86
CA LYS A 225 13.65 -15.27 -5.29
C LYS A 225 15.08 -15.36 -5.78
N TYR A 226 15.51 -14.38 -6.56
CA TYR A 226 16.88 -14.27 -7.04
C TYR A 226 17.86 -14.12 -5.86
N LEU A 227 17.62 -13.15 -4.97
CA LEU A 227 18.50 -12.89 -3.83
C LEU A 227 18.58 -14.06 -2.85
N TYR A 228 17.46 -14.68 -2.45
CA TYR A 228 17.49 -15.87 -1.59
C TYR A 228 18.16 -17.07 -2.28
N GLY A 229 17.98 -17.22 -3.60
CA GLY A 229 18.70 -18.24 -4.38
C GLY A 229 20.22 -18.04 -4.35
N LEU A 230 20.68 -16.80 -4.47
CA LEU A 230 22.09 -16.44 -4.34
C LEU A 230 22.60 -16.69 -2.92
N VAL A 231 21.89 -16.25 -1.89
CA VAL A 231 22.29 -16.45 -0.49
C VAL A 231 22.40 -17.94 -0.14
N ARG A 232 21.49 -18.77 -0.67
CA ARG A 232 21.56 -20.23 -0.48
C ARG A 232 22.80 -20.84 -1.13
N SER A 233 23.21 -20.30 -2.27
CA SER A 233 24.36 -20.78 -3.05
C SER A 233 25.69 -20.24 -2.52
N TYR A 234 25.68 -19.03 -1.97
CA TYR A 234 26.84 -18.26 -1.52
C TYR A 234 26.59 -17.65 -0.12
N PRO A 235 26.39 -18.46 0.94
CA PRO A 235 25.97 -17.97 2.26
C PRO A 235 27.02 -17.09 2.96
N ALA A 236 28.27 -17.12 2.51
CA ALA A 236 29.35 -16.30 3.03
C ALA A 236 29.51 -14.94 2.30
N SER A 237 28.72 -14.67 1.26
CA SER A 237 28.83 -13.41 0.50
C SER A 237 28.29 -12.25 1.33
N GLU A 238 29.18 -11.33 1.74
CA GLU A 238 28.82 -10.18 2.55
C GLU A 238 28.02 -9.13 1.76
N GLU A 239 28.27 -8.98 0.46
CA GLU A 239 27.54 -8.00 -0.35
C GLU A 239 26.04 -8.32 -0.50
N LEU A 240 25.65 -9.60 -0.40
CA LEU A 240 24.24 -10.01 -0.42
C LEU A 240 23.45 -9.52 0.81
N GLN A 241 24.11 -9.14 1.90
CA GLN A 241 23.44 -8.60 3.09
C GLN A 241 22.72 -7.28 2.80
N LEU A 242 23.26 -6.46 1.90
CA LEU A 242 22.59 -5.23 1.47
C LEU A 242 21.27 -5.53 0.75
N GLY A 243 21.27 -6.52 -0.15
CA GLY A 243 20.05 -6.94 -0.86
C GLY A 243 19.00 -7.52 0.09
N LEU A 244 19.42 -8.32 1.08
CA LEU A 244 18.52 -8.82 2.13
C LEU A 244 17.96 -7.69 3.00
N ALA A 245 18.78 -6.71 3.37
CA ALA A 245 18.31 -5.54 4.11
C ALA A 245 17.34 -4.68 3.28
N ALA A 246 17.55 -4.56 1.97
CA ALA A 246 16.62 -3.89 1.07
C ALA A 246 15.27 -4.63 0.98
N ILE A 247 15.27 -5.97 0.95
CA ILE A 247 14.05 -6.78 1.05
C ILE A 247 13.34 -6.50 2.38
N ASP A 248 14.06 -6.56 3.50
CA ASP A 248 13.48 -6.32 4.82
C ASP A 248 12.89 -4.91 4.92
N PHE A 249 13.59 -3.90 4.41
CA PHE A 249 13.10 -2.53 4.34
C PHE A 249 11.84 -2.40 3.49
N SER A 250 11.81 -3.03 2.30
CA SER A 250 10.63 -3.01 1.42
C SER A 250 9.41 -3.72 2.01
N ASN A 251 9.65 -4.66 2.93
CA ASN A 251 8.63 -5.39 3.68
C ASN A 251 8.37 -4.75 5.07
N LEU A 252 8.76 -3.49 5.27
CA LEU A 252 8.52 -2.73 6.50
C LEU A 252 9.20 -3.29 7.77
N ARG A 253 10.12 -4.24 7.62
CA ARG A 253 10.92 -4.83 8.71
C ARG A 253 12.16 -3.99 8.99
N TYR A 254 11.94 -2.72 9.35
CA TYR A 254 13.00 -1.73 9.50
C TYR A 254 14.05 -2.10 10.56
N ARG A 255 13.64 -2.76 11.65
CA ARG A 255 14.56 -3.24 12.70
C ARG A 255 15.49 -4.33 12.16
N ASP A 256 14.93 -5.33 11.48
CA ASP A 256 15.69 -6.43 10.89
C ASP A 256 16.66 -5.94 9.80
N ALA A 257 16.23 -4.94 9.02
CA ALA A 257 17.08 -4.26 8.05
C ALA A 257 18.22 -3.49 8.73
N ALA A 258 17.91 -2.71 9.77
CA ALA A 258 18.90 -1.93 10.51
C ALA A 258 20.00 -2.81 11.12
N GLU A 259 19.63 -3.94 11.73
CA GLU A 259 20.56 -4.89 12.33
C GLU A 259 21.51 -5.50 11.27
N LYS A 260 20.98 -5.87 10.09
CA LYS A 260 21.82 -6.38 8.98
C LYS A 260 22.78 -5.31 8.46
N LEU A 261 22.30 -4.08 8.32
CA LEU A 261 23.10 -2.97 7.81
C LEU A 261 24.20 -2.55 8.77
N GLU A 262 23.93 -2.55 10.07
CA GLU A 262 24.93 -2.29 11.10
C GLU A 262 26.09 -3.30 11.02
N LEU A 263 25.77 -4.60 11.00
CA LEU A 263 26.78 -5.66 10.86
C LEU A 263 27.60 -5.54 9.57
N LEU A 264 26.98 -5.10 8.47
CA LEU A 264 27.66 -4.85 7.21
C LEU A 264 28.60 -3.64 7.29
N LEU A 265 28.14 -2.53 7.89
CA LEU A 265 28.88 -1.28 8.01
C LEU A 265 30.05 -1.37 8.99
N ASP A 266 29.96 -2.21 10.02
CA ASP A 266 31.07 -2.51 10.94
C ASP A 266 32.28 -3.10 10.22
N ARG A 267 32.04 -3.89 9.15
CA ARG A 267 33.09 -4.53 8.35
C ARG A 267 33.48 -3.70 7.14
N GLN A 268 32.51 -3.02 6.52
CA GLN A 268 32.66 -2.28 5.27
C GLN A 268 32.10 -0.84 5.43
N PRO A 269 32.79 0.05 6.14
CA PRO A 269 32.26 1.37 6.51
C PRO A 269 32.03 2.30 5.30
N ASP A 270 32.71 2.08 4.18
CA ASP A 270 32.63 2.93 2.97
C ASP A 270 31.46 2.57 2.03
N ARG A 271 30.53 1.70 2.45
CA ARG A 271 29.33 1.34 1.67
C ARG A 271 28.25 2.42 1.80
N ASP A 272 28.34 3.44 0.94
CA ASP A 272 27.46 4.62 0.94
C ASP A 272 25.95 4.29 0.97
N LYS A 273 25.52 3.32 0.18
CA LYS A 273 24.11 2.89 0.11
C LYS A 273 23.62 2.23 1.38
N ALA A 274 24.43 1.30 1.90
CA ALA A 274 24.12 0.65 3.17
C ALA A 274 24.01 1.69 4.29
N ARG A 275 24.86 2.72 4.27
CA ARG A 275 24.85 3.82 5.23
C ARG A 275 23.60 4.69 5.13
N LEU A 276 23.17 5.06 3.91
CA LEU A 276 21.94 5.83 3.73
C LEU A 276 20.69 5.02 4.10
N LEU A 277 20.61 3.75 3.66
CA LEU A 277 19.50 2.86 4.02
C LEU A 277 19.45 2.61 5.54
N TYR A 278 20.60 2.51 6.20
CA TYR A 278 20.68 2.38 7.66
C TYR A 278 20.09 3.60 8.36
N GLY A 279 20.52 4.82 7.98
CA GLY A 279 19.96 6.05 8.52
C GLY A 279 18.44 6.16 8.30
N ARG A 280 17.96 5.72 7.13
CA ARG A 280 16.54 5.61 6.81
C ARG A 280 15.81 4.67 7.78
N CYS A 281 16.35 3.47 8.03
CA CYS A 281 15.76 2.52 8.99
C CYS A 281 15.68 3.12 10.40
N LEU A 282 16.74 3.80 10.86
CA LEU A 282 16.81 4.40 12.19
C LEU A 282 15.76 5.47 12.43
N VAL A 283 15.47 6.30 11.42
CA VAL A 283 14.38 7.29 11.49
C VAL A 283 13.01 6.61 11.56
N GLU A 284 12.77 5.57 10.76
CA GLU A 284 11.48 4.86 10.74
C GLU A 284 11.16 4.12 12.06
N ILE A 285 12.20 3.64 12.76
CA ILE A 285 12.06 3.04 14.10
C ILE A 285 12.21 4.06 15.24
N ASN A 286 12.40 5.34 14.92
CA ASN A 286 12.60 6.45 15.86
C ASN A 286 13.76 6.24 16.87
N ASP A 287 14.88 5.69 16.41
CA ASP A 287 16.07 5.43 17.24
C ASP A 287 17.06 6.60 17.18
N GLY A 288 16.82 7.60 18.02
CA GLY A 288 17.63 8.83 18.08
C GLY A 288 19.06 8.64 18.57
N GLU A 289 19.35 7.59 19.33
CA GLU A 289 20.70 7.32 19.84
C GLU A 289 21.59 6.83 18.70
N ARG A 290 21.15 5.76 18.01
CA ARG A 290 21.90 5.22 16.85
C ARG A 290 21.92 6.20 15.69
N LEU A 291 20.87 7.01 15.51
CA LEU A 291 20.83 8.02 14.46
C LEU A 291 21.86 9.14 14.68
N ARG A 292 22.11 9.52 15.94
CA ARG A 292 23.17 10.46 16.29
C ARG A 292 24.54 9.91 15.90
N ASP A 293 24.81 8.65 16.23
CA ASP A 293 26.08 7.99 15.88
C ASP A 293 26.23 7.83 14.37
N TRP A 294 25.15 7.53 13.66
CA TRP A 294 25.11 7.51 12.20
C TRP A 294 25.53 8.86 11.61
N LEU A 295 24.96 9.96 12.10
CA LEU A 295 25.25 11.31 11.61
C LEU A 295 26.72 11.70 11.84
N VAL A 296 27.27 11.41 13.02
CA VAL A 296 28.68 11.69 13.37
C VAL A 296 29.64 10.98 12.42
N ASN A 297 29.29 9.76 12.00
CA ASN A 297 30.12 8.94 11.12
C ASN A 297 29.76 9.10 9.63
N LEU A 298 28.83 9.99 9.26
CA LEU A 298 28.37 10.16 7.88
C LEU A 298 29.44 10.88 7.04
N PRO A 299 29.93 10.27 5.94
CA PRO A 299 30.85 10.95 5.02
C PRO A 299 30.24 12.25 4.47
N ALA A 300 31.01 13.34 4.45
CA ALA A 300 30.52 14.65 4.00
C ALA A 300 29.93 14.63 2.57
N ARG A 301 30.45 13.77 1.69
CA ARG A 301 29.93 13.60 0.32
C ARG A 301 28.47 13.15 0.26
N LEU A 302 27.96 12.47 1.29
CA LEU A 302 26.59 11.96 1.33
C LEU A 302 25.57 13.02 1.76
N GLN A 303 26.02 14.20 2.22
CA GLN A 303 25.13 15.31 2.53
C GLN A 303 24.61 16.03 1.27
N ASP A 304 25.14 15.69 0.09
CA ASP A 304 24.72 16.17 -1.23
C ASP A 304 23.85 15.12 -1.96
N ASN A 305 23.01 14.39 -1.19
CA ASN A 305 22.20 13.29 -1.70
C ASN A 305 20.73 13.46 -1.27
N SER A 306 19.80 13.13 -2.17
CA SER A 306 18.35 13.19 -1.89
C SER A 306 17.97 12.39 -0.63
N ALA A 307 18.50 11.17 -0.48
CA ALA A 307 18.18 10.31 0.66
C ALA A 307 18.62 10.91 2.01
N TYR A 308 19.76 11.61 2.06
CA TYR A 308 20.19 12.30 3.28
C TYR A 308 19.19 13.38 3.69
N TRP A 309 18.78 14.21 2.73
CA TRP A 309 17.82 15.27 2.97
C TRP A 309 16.44 14.73 3.35
N TYR A 310 16.03 13.61 2.75
CA TYR A 310 14.80 12.94 3.13
C TYR A 310 14.85 12.38 4.58
N ILE A 311 15.95 11.73 4.98
CA ILE A 311 16.17 11.28 6.37
C ILE A 311 16.13 12.47 7.34
N ALA A 312 16.78 13.57 7.00
CA ALA A 312 16.77 14.79 7.80
C ALA A 312 15.36 15.38 7.94
N GLY A 313 14.61 15.49 6.84
CA GLY A 313 13.25 16.02 6.85
C GLY A 313 12.30 15.16 7.68
N ARG A 314 12.36 13.83 7.52
CA ARG A 314 11.58 12.88 8.32
C ARG A 314 11.91 12.98 9.80
N TRP A 315 13.19 13.09 10.16
CA TRP A 315 13.57 13.32 11.55
C TRP A 315 12.98 14.63 12.09
N ALA A 316 13.12 15.75 11.36
CA ALA A 316 12.54 17.02 11.76
C ALA A 316 11.00 16.95 11.93
N GLN A 317 10.28 16.26 11.04
CA GLN A 317 8.84 16.02 11.18
C GLN A 317 8.49 15.27 12.47
N THR A 318 9.23 14.20 12.81
CA THR A 318 8.98 13.47 14.07
C THR A 318 9.18 14.35 15.32
N ARG A 319 9.91 15.46 15.17
CA ARG A 319 10.14 16.46 16.22
C ARG A 319 9.19 17.66 16.14
N LYS A 320 8.23 17.64 15.23
CA LYS A 320 7.32 18.75 14.92
C LYS A 320 8.07 20.04 14.54
N GLU A 321 9.27 19.90 13.97
CA GLU A 321 10.11 20.98 13.45
C GLU A 321 9.79 21.26 11.97
N TYR A 322 8.53 21.60 11.67
CA TYR A 322 8.02 21.65 10.30
C TYR A 322 8.76 22.60 9.36
N PRO A 323 9.20 23.81 9.76
CA PRO A 323 9.99 24.67 8.87
C PRO A 323 11.33 24.03 8.43
N GLN A 324 12.02 23.34 9.34
CA GLN A 324 13.24 22.58 9.00
C GLN A 324 12.93 21.40 8.09
N ALA A 325 11.82 20.72 8.35
CA ALA A 325 11.35 19.62 7.51
C ALA A 325 11.08 20.08 6.08
N CYS A 326 10.37 21.20 5.90
CA CYS A 326 10.09 21.80 4.59
C CYS A 326 11.38 22.09 3.83
N PHE A 327 12.37 22.73 4.47
CA PHE A 327 13.67 22.98 3.85
C PHE A 327 14.36 21.68 3.40
N ALA A 328 14.34 20.66 4.25
CA ALA A 328 14.98 19.38 3.98
C ALA A 328 14.30 18.61 2.83
N PHE A 329 12.96 18.50 2.82
CA PHE A 329 12.26 17.85 1.71
C PHE A 329 12.40 18.58 0.40
N TRP A 330 12.34 19.92 0.41
CA TRP A 330 12.63 20.71 -0.77
C TRP A 330 14.05 20.46 -1.28
N SER A 331 15.04 20.38 -0.38
CA SER A 331 16.41 20.01 -0.74
C SER A 331 16.50 18.61 -1.33
N ALA A 332 15.75 17.63 -0.81
CA ALA A 332 15.66 16.30 -1.40
C ALA A 332 15.13 16.36 -2.85
N LEU A 333 14.08 17.16 -3.08
CA LEU A 333 13.49 17.36 -4.41
C LEU A 333 14.42 18.11 -5.39
N GLN A 334 15.37 18.92 -4.92
CA GLN A 334 16.41 19.50 -5.78
C GLN A 334 17.36 18.44 -6.35
N HIS A 335 17.58 17.35 -5.62
CA HIS A 335 18.41 16.23 -6.07
C HIS A 335 17.61 15.19 -6.86
N ASP A 336 16.37 14.93 -6.45
CA ASP A 336 15.45 14.02 -7.11
C ASP A 336 14.03 14.63 -7.17
N PRO A 337 13.68 15.33 -8.25
CA PRO A 337 12.38 15.98 -8.38
C PRO A 337 11.23 15.01 -8.65
N THR A 338 11.49 13.70 -8.68
CA THR A 338 10.46 12.64 -8.80
C THR A 338 10.21 11.89 -7.49
N HIS A 339 10.87 12.29 -6.39
CA HIS A 339 10.78 11.62 -5.10
C HIS A 339 9.41 11.85 -4.43
N PHE A 340 8.45 10.99 -4.73
CA PHE A 340 7.03 11.17 -4.39
C PHE A 340 6.77 11.37 -2.90
N ARG A 341 7.43 10.57 -2.05
CA ARG A 341 7.26 10.69 -0.59
C ARG A 341 7.75 12.02 -0.04
N ALA A 342 8.77 12.62 -0.66
CA ALA A 342 9.26 13.92 -0.22
C ALA A 342 8.26 15.01 -0.59
N MET A 343 7.49 14.85 -1.68
CA MET A 343 6.42 15.78 -2.04
C MET A 343 5.26 15.70 -1.04
N THR A 344 4.81 14.49 -0.70
CA THR A 344 3.72 14.31 0.27
C THR A 344 4.13 14.78 1.67
N ASP A 345 5.33 14.41 2.13
CA ASP A 345 5.86 14.84 3.42
C ASP A 345 6.12 16.36 3.46
N LEU A 346 6.58 16.96 2.35
CA LEU A 346 6.71 18.42 2.23
C LEU A 346 5.36 19.11 2.38
N HIS A 347 4.33 18.64 1.67
CA HIS A 347 2.99 19.20 1.80
C HIS A 347 2.48 19.14 3.24
N GLN A 348 2.55 17.96 3.86
CA GLN A 348 2.13 17.79 5.26
C GLN A 348 2.84 18.77 6.19
N SER A 349 4.14 19.03 5.97
CA SER A 349 4.87 20.02 6.77
C SER A 349 4.50 21.46 6.45
N LEU A 350 4.19 21.78 5.18
CA LEU A 350 3.77 23.13 4.77
C LEU A 350 2.44 23.53 5.39
N LEU A 351 1.48 22.60 5.52
CA LEU A 351 0.19 22.82 6.19
C LEU A 351 0.34 23.22 7.66
N GLN A 352 1.49 22.94 8.27
CA GLN A 352 1.81 23.31 9.65
C GLN A 352 2.60 24.63 9.73
N THR A 353 2.60 25.40 8.65
CA THR A 353 3.28 26.70 8.49
C THR A 353 2.39 27.68 7.73
N ASP A 354 2.77 28.97 7.68
CA ASP A 354 1.98 30.00 6.99
C ASP A 354 2.17 30.03 5.45
N HIS A 355 2.39 28.88 4.79
CA HIS A 355 2.76 28.80 3.36
C HIS A 355 1.72 28.06 2.49
N ASP A 356 0.44 28.40 2.68
CA ASP A 356 -0.69 27.73 2.01
C ASP A 356 -0.60 27.75 0.48
N GLU A 357 -0.15 28.86 -0.11
CA GLU A 357 0.01 28.98 -1.57
C GLU A 357 1.03 27.97 -2.13
N ILE A 358 2.12 27.71 -1.37
CA ILE A 358 3.12 26.71 -1.76
C ILE A 358 2.57 25.31 -1.53
N ALA A 359 1.84 25.07 -0.42
CA ALA A 359 1.19 23.79 -0.17
C ALA A 359 0.24 23.43 -1.32
N GLN A 360 -0.56 24.37 -1.80
CA GLN A 360 -1.46 24.15 -2.94
C GLN A 360 -0.71 23.77 -4.23
N GLN A 361 0.43 24.40 -4.52
CA GLN A 361 1.26 24.03 -5.67
C GLN A 361 1.83 22.60 -5.55
N VAL A 362 2.23 22.20 -4.34
CA VAL A 362 2.70 20.82 -4.07
C VAL A 362 1.55 19.83 -4.27
N GLU A 363 0.35 20.16 -3.79
CA GLU A 363 -0.86 19.33 -3.92
C GLU A 363 -1.20 19.03 -5.39
N GLU A 364 -1.15 20.04 -6.26
CA GLU A 364 -1.43 19.88 -7.70
C GLU A 364 -0.48 18.86 -8.38
N VAL A 365 0.82 18.91 -8.03
CA VAL A 365 1.81 17.96 -8.57
C VAL A 365 1.61 16.56 -7.99
N VAL A 366 1.32 16.44 -6.70
CA VAL A 366 1.04 15.16 -6.05
C VAL A 366 -0.21 14.51 -6.65
N ALA A 367 -1.24 15.28 -7.01
CA ALA A 367 -2.43 14.75 -7.68
C ALA A 367 -2.08 14.13 -9.04
N LEU A 368 -1.20 14.74 -9.83
CA LEU A 368 -0.72 14.18 -11.10
C LEU A 368 0.14 12.93 -10.91
N GLU A 369 1.03 12.90 -9.93
CA GLU A 369 1.83 11.71 -9.60
C GLU A 369 0.95 10.56 -9.08
N THR A 370 -0.10 10.86 -8.30
CA THR A 370 -1.09 9.87 -7.83
C THR A 370 -1.87 9.29 -9.00
N ARG A 371 -2.29 10.15 -9.94
CA ARG A 371 -2.93 9.71 -11.19
C ARG A 371 -2.02 8.79 -12.01
N LEU A 372 -0.75 9.16 -12.18
CA LEU A 372 0.24 8.36 -12.91
C LEU A 372 0.37 6.96 -12.29
N ARG A 373 0.41 6.88 -10.96
CA ARG A 373 0.49 5.62 -10.21
C ARG A 373 -0.75 4.76 -10.40
N SER A 374 -1.94 5.35 -10.34
CA SER A 374 -3.20 4.63 -10.61
C SER A 374 -3.24 4.08 -12.02
N GLN A 375 -2.89 4.89 -13.02
CA GLN A 375 -2.86 4.48 -14.42
C GLN A 375 -1.87 3.35 -14.69
N LEU A 376 -0.74 3.30 -13.96
CA LEU A 376 0.19 2.17 -14.04
C LEU A 376 -0.45 0.90 -13.49
N ASP A 377 -1.18 0.98 -12.38
CA ASP A 377 -1.88 -0.16 -11.78
C ASP A 377 -3.00 -0.66 -12.71
N ASP A 378 -3.78 0.24 -13.31
CA ASP A 378 -4.78 -0.09 -14.33
C ASP A 378 -4.13 -0.73 -15.57
N PHE A 379 -2.95 -0.25 -15.99
CA PHE A 379 -2.21 -0.84 -17.10
C PHE A 379 -1.79 -2.29 -16.83
N PHE A 380 -1.36 -2.59 -15.61
CA PHE A 380 -1.06 -3.98 -15.20
C PHE A 380 -2.31 -4.85 -15.15
N ALA A 381 -3.42 -4.31 -14.66
CA ALA A 381 -4.70 -5.01 -14.61
C ALA A 381 -5.26 -5.34 -16.01
N ALA A 382 -5.02 -4.46 -16.98
CA ALA A 382 -5.32 -4.64 -18.41
C ALA A 382 -4.27 -5.50 -19.15
N GLU A 383 -3.57 -6.39 -18.45
CA GLU A 383 -2.55 -7.31 -19.00
C GLU A 383 -1.47 -6.60 -19.83
N GLN A 384 -1.19 -5.33 -19.52
CA GLN A 384 -0.17 -4.50 -20.17
C GLN A 384 -0.40 -4.30 -21.69
N ASN A 385 -1.65 -4.29 -22.14
CA ASN A 385 -1.98 -4.24 -23.58
C ASN A 385 -3.08 -3.24 -23.97
N SER A 386 -3.52 -2.36 -23.05
CA SER A 386 -4.51 -1.32 -23.35
C SER A 386 -3.87 -0.06 -23.96
N GLN A 387 -4.18 0.21 -25.23
CA GLN A 387 -3.68 1.38 -25.96
C GLN A 387 -4.14 2.70 -25.32
N ARG A 388 -5.38 2.75 -24.81
CA ARG A 388 -5.94 3.91 -24.14
C ARG A 388 -5.15 4.28 -22.89
N ILE A 389 -4.99 3.33 -21.97
CA ILE A 389 -4.28 3.55 -20.70
C ILE A 389 -2.84 4.00 -20.97
N ALA A 390 -2.15 3.39 -21.94
CA ALA A 390 -0.80 3.78 -22.31
C ALA A 390 -0.69 5.22 -22.85
N PHE A 391 -1.71 5.71 -23.55
CA PHE A 391 -1.78 7.12 -23.95
C PHE A 391 -2.14 8.04 -22.78
N ASP A 392 -3.00 7.62 -21.87
CA ASP A 392 -3.37 8.41 -20.69
C ASP A 392 -2.16 8.58 -19.75
N LEU A 393 -1.32 7.54 -19.63
CA LEU A 393 0.01 7.62 -18.99
C LEU A 393 0.90 8.66 -19.66
N ALA A 394 0.96 8.64 -21.00
CA ALA A 394 1.78 9.59 -21.76
C ALA A 394 1.32 11.04 -21.51
N ASP A 395 0.02 11.31 -21.51
CA ASP A 395 -0.55 12.64 -21.24
C ASP A 395 -0.24 13.13 -19.82
N THR A 396 -0.35 12.26 -18.80
CA THR A 396 0.00 12.62 -17.42
C THR A 396 1.50 12.94 -17.31
N LEU A 397 2.36 12.16 -17.97
CA LEU A 397 3.80 12.43 -18.03
C LEU A 397 4.12 13.75 -18.76
N GLU A 398 3.38 14.13 -19.79
CA GLU A 398 3.53 15.44 -20.43
C GLU A 398 3.18 16.59 -19.47
N GLN A 399 2.10 16.44 -18.70
CA GLN A 399 1.67 17.40 -17.68
C GLN A 399 2.70 17.53 -16.55
N LEU A 400 3.38 16.45 -16.18
CA LEU A 400 4.52 16.44 -15.24
C LEU A 400 5.83 16.96 -15.85
N GLY A 401 5.84 17.32 -17.14
CA GLY A 401 7.02 17.81 -17.85
C GLY A 401 8.04 16.72 -18.20
N ARG A 402 7.67 15.44 -18.14
CA ARG A 402 8.51 14.24 -18.35
C ARG A 402 8.40 13.71 -19.79
N GLN A 403 8.72 14.58 -20.75
CA GLN A 403 8.46 14.37 -22.19
C GLN A 403 9.14 13.14 -22.81
N TRP A 404 10.33 12.75 -22.33
CA TRP A 404 11.01 11.55 -22.83
C TRP A 404 10.26 10.26 -22.51
N GLU A 405 9.64 10.22 -21.34
CA GLU A 405 8.85 9.09 -20.88
C GLU A 405 7.50 9.05 -21.60
N ALA A 406 6.86 10.22 -21.76
CA ALA A 406 5.64 10.36 -22.55
C ALA A 406 5.80 9.83 -23.99
N ASP A 407 6.90 10.18 -24.69
CA ASP A 407 7.19 9.62 -26.01
C ASP A 407 7.41 8.11 -25.98
N GLY A 408 8.09 7.58 -24.95
CA GLY A 408 8.28 6.15 -24.76
C GLY A 408 6.95 5.39 -24.67
N TRP A 409 6.06 5.85 -23.79
CA TRP A 409 4.72 5.30 -23.62
C TRP A 409 3.86 5.44 -24.87
N ALA A 410 3.85 6.60 -25.51
CA ALA A 410 3.08 6.84 -26.73
C ALA A 410 3.53 5.96 -27.91
N ARG A 411 4.83 5.67 -28.02
CA ARG A 411 5.34 4.73 -29.05
C ARG A 411 4.98 3.28 -28.73
N LEU A 412 5.08 2.89 -27.47
CA LEU A 412 4.63 1.57 -27.01
C LEU A 412 3.12 1.39 -27.27
N ALA A 413 2.30 2.41 -26.99
CA ALA A 413 0.85 2.39 -27.18
C ALA A 413 0.43 2.06 -28.62
N ILE A 414 1.17 2.52 -29.64
CA ILE A 414 0.87 2.22 -31.05
C ILE A 414 0.96 0.71 -31.36
N LYS A 415 1.73 -0.05 -30.58
CA LYS A 415 1.93 -1.50 -30.77
C LYS A 415 0.86 -2.36 -30.08
N MET A 416 0.04 -1.75 -29.23
CA MET A 416 -0.98 -2.44 -28.45
C MET A 416 -2.22 -2.74 -29.29
N THR A 417 -2.96 -3.78 -28.90
CA THR A 417 -4.12 -4.27 -29.66
C THR A 417 -5.47 -4.01 -29.00
N ASP A 418 -5.49 -3.71 -27.71
CA ASP A 418 -6.72 -3.59 -26.93
C ASP A 418 -7.04 -2.11 -26.66
N ASP A 419 -8.32 -1.78 -26.43
CA ASP A 419 -8.84 -0.42 -26.18
C ASP A 419 -8.33 0.67 -27.14
N LEU A 420 -8.42 0.38 -28.45
CA LEU A 420 -7.86 1.22 -29.49
C LEU A 420 -8.39 2.67 -29.44
N VAL A 421 -7.49 3.63 -29.64
CA VAL A 421 -7.77 5.06 -29.66
C VAL A 421 -7.69 5.58 -31.09
N GLY A 422 -8.63 6.43 -31.48
CA GLY A 422 -8.59 7.14 -32.76
C GLY A 422 -7.33 8.00 -32.90
N GLU A 423 -6.73 8.03 -34.08
CA GLU A 423 -5.54 8.87 -34.38
C GLU A 423 -4.28 8.58 -33.52
N ALA A 424 -4.11 7.35 -33.03
CA ALA A 424 -2.94 6.94 -32.23
C ALA A 424 -1.57 7.36 -32.84
N VAL A 425 -1.36 7.11 -34.14
CA VAL A 425 -0.10 7.46 -34.83
C VAL A 425 0.13 8.98 -34.92
N PRO A 426 -0.85 9.80 -35.37
CA PRO A 426 -0.76 11.26 -35.26
C PRO A 426 -0.46 11.76 -33.85
N ARG A 427 -1.12 11.22 -32.82
CA ARG A 427 -0.92 11.62 -31.41
C ARG A 427 0.51 11.36 -30.95
N ALA A 428 1.03 10.14 -31.10
CA ALA A 428 2.42 9.85 -30.75
C ALA A 428 3.44 10.69 -31.53
N LYS A 429 3.16 11.01 -32.80
CA LYS A 429 3.99 11.93 -33.59
C LYS A 429 3.95 13.36 -33.05
N ALA A 430 2.84 13.81 -32.48
CA ALA A 430 2.72 15.15 -31.89
C ALA A 430 3.60 15.27 -30.64
N ILE A 431 3.57 14.28 -29.75
CA ILE A 431 4.42 14.19 -28.55
C ILE A 431 5.89 14.22 -28.97
N ARG A 432 6.28 13.32 -29.89
CA ARG A 432 7.67 13.24 -30.37
C ARG A 432 8.19 14.54 -31.00
N LYS A 433 7.33 15.33 -31.65
CA LYS A 433 7.73 16.62 -32.26
C LYS A 433 8.15 17.65 -31.23
N GLN A 434 7.77 17.50 -29.96
CA GLN A 434 8.19 18.36 -28.87
C GLN A 434 9.61 18.05 -28.37
N LEU A 435 10.18 16.90 -28.76
CA LEU A 435 11.49 16.44 -28.31
C LEU A 435 12.63 16.90 -29.23
N THR A 436 13.71 17.34 -28.60
CA THR A 436 15.01 17.63 -29.22
C THR A 436 16.11 16.96 -28.40
N ALA A 437 17.33 16.89 -28.94
CA ALA A 437 18.47 16.35 -28.18
C ALA A 437 18.81 17.16 -26.90
N GLN A 438 18.30 18.39 -26.79
CA GLN A 438 18.50 19.29 -25.66
C GLN A 438 17.32 19.28 -24.67
N THR A 439 16.23 18.55 -24.96
CA THR A 439 15.08 18.50 -24.05
C THR A 439 15.51 17.88 -22.72
N PRO A 440 15.33 18.58 -21.58
CA PRO A 440 15.70 18.05 -20.27
C PRO A 440 14.86 16.81 -19.94
N TRP A 441 15.30 16.03 -18.94
CA TRP A 441 14.53 14.85 -18.51
C TRP A 441 13.17 15.27 -17.92
N GLN A 442 13.19 16.32 -17.11
CA GLN A 442 12.02 16.99 -16.56
C GLN A 442 12.14 18.49 -16.85
N LYS A 443 11.06 19.09 -17.33
CA LYS A 443 10.99 20.52 -17.63
C LYS A 443 11.08 21.34 -16.33
N GLN A 444 11.95 22.36 -16.31
CA GLN A 444 12.18 23.18 -15.12
C GLN A 444 11.00 24.10 -14.76
N ASP A 445 10.22 24.52 -15.75
CA ASP A 445 9.02 25.34 -15.57
C ASP A 445 7.81 24.59 -15.00
N VAL A 446 7.94 23.26 -14.85
CA VAL A 446 6.91 22.37 -14.29
C VAL A 446 7.42 21.61 -13.06
N SER A 447 8.74 21.38 -12.97
CA SER A 447 9.37 20.68 -11.85
C SER A 447 9.13 21.41 -10.54
N LEU A 448 8.47 20.76 -9.59
CA LEU A 448 8.11 21.33 -8.28
C LEU A 448 9.30 22.00 -7.58
N ALA A 449 10.46 21.34 -7.55
CA ALA A 449 11.69 21.86 -6.94
C ALA A 449 12.14 23.22 -7.51
N SER A 450 11.84 23.50 -8.78
CA SER A 450 12.18 24.75 -9.46
C SER A 450 11.07 25.81 -9.36
N CYS A 451 9.82 25.38 -9.21
CA CYS A 451 8.66 26.27 -9.12
C CYS A 451 8.46 26.89 -7.73
N ILE A 452 8.92 26.20 -6.68
CA ILE A 452 8.81 26.67 -5.28
C ILE A 452 10.17 27.11 -4.72
N ASP A 453 10.17 28.17 -3.89
CA ASP A 453 11.36 28.64 -3.18
C ASP A 453 11.16 28.56 -1.67
N LEU A 454 11.92 27.67 -1.04
CA LEU A 454 11.94 27.49 0.42
C LEU A 454 13.33 27.80 1.00
N SER A 455 14.16 28.56 0.28
CA SER A 455 15.52 28.92 0.71
C SER A 455 15.56 29.79 1.97
N SER A 456 14.47 30.49 2.28
CA SER A 456 14.29 31.29 3.50
C SER A 456 13.96 30.46 4.74
N MET A 457 13.52 29.20 4.58
CA MET A 457 13.19 28.32 5.69
C MET A 457 14.43 27.98 6.52
N PRO A 458 14.26 27.72 7.83
CA PRO A 458 15.36 27.32 8.70
C PRO A 458 16.07 26.06 8.17
N ARG A 459 17.40 26.12 8.07
CA ARG A 459 18.19 24.95 7.72
C ARG A 459 18.12 23.89 8.81
N MET A 460 18.30 22.63 8.40
CA MET A 460 18.30 21.48 9.28
C MET A 460 19.25 21.64 10.48
N LYS A 461 18.70 21.46 11.68
CA LYS A 461 19.45 21.32 12.93
C LYS A 461 19.03 20.01 13.57
N TRP A 462 19.99 19.15 13.86
CA TRP A 462 19.70 17.84 14.44
C TRP A 462 19.50 17.96 15.95
N ASP A 463 18.25 17.82 16.41
CA ASP A 463 17.93 17.62 17.82
C ASP A 463 17.70 16.12 18.11
N PHE A 464 18.39 15.62 19.13
CA PHE A 464 18.32 14.24 19.58
C PHE A 464 17.86 14.13 21.04
N ALA A 465 17.30 15.18 21.62
CA ALA A 465 16.64 15.10 22.92
C ALA A 465 15.50 14.08 22.85
N ASN A 466 15.26 13.28 23.88
CA ASN A 466 14.14 12.34 23.86
C ASN A 466 12.83 13.14 23.89
N ALA A 467 12.00 12.99 22.85
CA ALA A 467 10.61 13.39 22.95
C ALA A 467 10.00 12.50 24.03
N SER A 468 9.46 13.11 25.07
CA SER A 468 8.80 12.42 26.15
C SER A 468 7.61 11.65 25.59
N ASN A 469 7.76 10.35 25.33
CA ASN A 469 6.65 9.45 25.11
C ASN A 469 5.75 9.55 26.35
N ARG A 470 4.52 10.03 26.17
CA ARG A 470 3.51 10.00 27.22
C ARG A 470 3.29 8.52 27.57
N PRO A 471 3.64 8.06 28.79
CA PRO A 471 3.20 6.74 29.19
C PRO A 471 1.68 6.81 29.37
N LEU A 472 0.95 6.04 28.56
CA LEU A 472 -0.40 5.63 28.92
C LEU A 472 -0.25 4.86 30.23
N ASN A 473 -0.73 5.45 31.34
CA ASN A 473 -0.94 4.69 32.57
C ASN A 473 -2.04 3.67 32.23
N GLN A 474 -1.65 2.42 32.02
CA GLN A 474 -2.60 1.33 31.80
C GLN A 474 -2.66 0.53 33.09
N ASP A 475 -3.76 0.71 33.82
CA ASP A 475 -4.28 -0.35 34.68
C ASP A 475 -4.49 -1.61 33.82
N ALA A 476 -4.39 -2.79 34.43
CA ALA A 476 -4.47 -4.06 33.72
C ALA A 476 -5.77 -4.15 32.90
N LEU A 477 -5.64 -4.05 31.57
CA LEU A 477 -6.77 -4.09 30.64
C LEU A 477 -7.52 -5.42 30.79
N ARG A 478 -8.82 -5.33 31.09
CA ARG A 478 -9.71 -6.50 31.17
C ARG A 478 -9.91 -7.04 29.75
N VAL A 479 -9.90 -8.35 29.58
CA VAL A 479 -10.22 -8.97 28.28
C VAL A 479 -11.76 -9.07 28.19
N PRO A 480 -12.39 -8.55 27.12
CA PRO A 480 -13.84 -8.65 26.98
C PRO A 480 -14.26 -10.10 26.71
N MET A 481 -15.47 -10.44 27.13
CA MET A 481 -16.08 -11.75 26.87
C MET A 481 -17.34 -11.55 26.02
N LEU A 482 -17.38 -12.15 24.83
CA LEU A 482 -18.49 -12.02 23.89
C LEU A 482 -19.07 -13.39 23.56
N ALA A 483 -20.40 -13.47 23.44
CA ALA A 483 -21.09 -14.71 23.07
C ALA A 483 -22.12 -14.47 21.98
N ASN A 484 -22.07 -15.28 20.91
CA ASN A 484 -23.10 -15.23 19.88
C ASN A 484 -24.45 -15.73 20.45
N ARG A 485 -25.49 -14.90 20.32
CA ARG A 485 -26.86 -15.18 20.77
C ARG A 485 -27.93 -14.88 19.73
N ALA A 486 -27.56 -14.63 18.47
CA ALA A 486 -28.49 -14.25 17.39
C ALA A 486 -29.77 -15.09 17.34
N LEU A 487 -29.63 -16.41 17.11
CA LEU A 487 -30.77 -17.32 16.98
C LEU A 487 -31.56 -17.51 18.29
N GLU A 488 -30.89 -17.44 19.43
CA GLU A 488 -31.53 -17.53 20.75
C GLU A 488 -32.46 -16.33 20.98
N LEU A 489 -32.02 -15.15 20.57
CA LEU A 489 -32.76 -13.90 20.71
C LEU A 489 -33.76 -13.66 19.56
N GLY A 490 -33.83 -14.57 18.57
CA GLY A 490 -34.81 -14.51 17.47
C GLY A 490 -34.36 -13.72 16.24
N TYR A 491 -33.07 -13.40 16.13
CA TYR A 491 -32.47 -12.81 14.93
C TYR A 491 -31.93 -13.92 14.02
N ASP A 492 -32.65 -14.20 12.93
CA ASP A 492 -32.30 -15.19 11.91
C ASP A 492 -32.19 -14.52 10.54
N HIS A 493 -31.01 -13.96 10.29
CA HIS A 493 -30.68 -13.25 9.06
C HIS A 493 -29.43 -13.87 8.43
N THR A 494 -29.43 -14.07 7.13
CA THR A 494 -28.24 -14.44 6.33
C THR A 494 -28.23 -13.57 5.09
N SER A 495 -27.08 -13.01 4.71
CA SER A 495 -27.04 -12.03 3.60
C SER A 495 -27.49 -12.65 2.27
N ILE A 496 -27.03 -13.88 1.97
CA ILE A 496 -27.40 -14.61 0.75
C ILE A 496 -27.99 -15.98 1.11
N PRO A 497 -29.27 -16.05 1.51
CA PRO A 497 -29.91 -17.30 1.88
C PRO A 497 -29.79 -18.35 0.79
N GLY A 498 -29.29 -19.54 1.14
CA GLY A 498 -29.18 -20.66 0.20
C GLY A 498 -28.09 -20.51 -0.87
N LEU A 499 -27.13 -19.61 -0.70
CA LEU A 499 -26.01 -19.43 -1.63
C LEU A 499 -25.25 -20.74 -1.86
N GLU A 500 -25.18 -21.17 -3.12
CA GLU A 500 -24.26 -22.21 -3.56
C GLU A 500 -22.91 -21.57 -3.91
N ILE A 501 -21.92 -21.74 -3.04
CA ILE A 501 -20.57 -21.21 -3.25
C ILE A 501 -19.91 -21.97 -4.41
N GLY A 502 -19.42 -21.23 -5.41
CA GLY A 502 -18.67 -21.80 -6.52
C GLY A 502 -17.42 -22.52 -6.03
N LYS A 503 -16.96 -23.53 -6.77
CA LYS A 503 -15.83 -24.39 -6.38
C LYS A 503 -14.56 -23.61 -5.98
N HIS A 504 -14.37 -22.41 -6.52
CA HIS A 504 -13.16 -21.60 -6.32
C HIS A 504 -13.42 -20.18 -5.79
N GLY A 505 -14.67 -19.83 -5.43
CA GLY A 505 -15.00 -18.52 -4.87
C GLY A 505 -16.34 -17.95 -5.32
N PHE A 506 -16.43 -16.63 -5.29
CA PHE A 506 -17.64 -15.86 -5.59
C PHE A 506 -17.61 -15.23 -6.99
N TRP A 507 -18.78 -14.88 -7.50
CA TRP A 507 -18.85 -13.73 -8.40
C TRP A 507 -18.50 -12.46 -7.60
N ILE A 508 -17.88 -11.48 -8.25
CA ILE A 508 -17.44 -10.26 -7.54
C ILE A 508 -18.62 -9.57 -6.81
N TYR A 509 -19.82 -9.59 -7.38
CA TYR A 509 -21.01 -8.98 -6.77
C TYR A 509 -21.56 -9.74 -5.55
N GLN A 510 -21.18 -11.00 -5.34
CA GLN A 510 -21.54 -11.76 -4.14
C GLN A 510 -20.51 -11.58 -3.02
N ALA A 511 -19.30 -11.15 -3.37
CA ALA A 511 -18.16 -11.14 -2.45
C ALA A 511 -18.35 -10.18 -1.27
N LEU A 512 -19.04 -9.05 -1.46
CA LEU A 512 -19.24 -8.02 -0.43
C LEU A 512 -20.25 -8.44 0.66
N GLY A 513 -21.19 -9.33 0.35
CA GLY A 513 -22.29 -9.67 1.25
C GLY A 513 -23.26 -8.51 1.49
N GLY A 514 -24.08 -8.65 2.54
CA GLY A 514 -25.09 -7.67 2.93
C GLY A 514 -24.70 -6.92 4.21
N GLY A 515 -25.12 -5.66 4.29
CA GLY A 515 -24.99 -4.78 5.43
C GLY A 515 -26.06 -4.96 6.53
N VAL A 516 -25.83 -4.28 7.65
CA VAL A 516 -26.73 -4.22 8.82
C VAL A 516 -26.66 -2.86 9.50
N SER A 517 -27.82 -2.36 9.95
CA SER A 517 -27.91 -1.05 10.58
C SER A 517 -28.81 -1.08 11.81
N VAL A 518 -28.39 -0.31 12.81
CA VAL A 518 -29.08 -0.17 14.08
C VAL A 518 -29.99 1.06 14.02
N ILE A 519 -31.26 0.87 14.34
CA ILE A 519 -32.29 1.93 14.27
C ILE A 519 -33.26 1.74 15.44
N ASP A 520 -33.71 2.81 16.09
CA ASP A 520 -34.87 2.79 16.98
C ASP A 520 -36.03 3.41 16.20
N PHE A 521 -36.73 2.59 15.39
CA PHE A 521 -37.62 3.15 14.36
C PHE A 521 -38.96 3.61 14.94
N ASP A 522 -39.35 3.14 16.13
CA ASP A 522 -40.57 3.54 16.80
C ASP A 522 -40.35 4.34 18.10
N LEU A 523 -39.08 4.71 18.36
CA LEU A 523 -38.65 5.54 19.49
C LEU A 523 -39.05 4.95 20.85
N ASP A 524 -39.04 3.61 20.96
CA ASP A 524 -39.32 2.91 22.22
C ASP A 524 -38.06 2.74 23.10
N GLY A 525 -36.91 3.20 22.60
CA GLY A 525 -35.63 3.20 23.28
C GLY A 525 -34.90 1.86 23.20
N TRP A 526 -35.40 0.87 22.45
CA TRP A 526 -34.69 -0.38 22.17
C TRP A 526 -34.07 -0.33 20.77
N PRO A 527 -32.79 -0.71 20.62
CA PRO A 527 -32.18 -0.78 19.29
C PRO A 527 -32.78 -1.93 18.45
N ASP A 528 -33.38 -1.60 17.32
CA ASP A 528 -33.85 -2.51 16.27
C ASP A 528 -32.80 -2.70 15.18
N LEU A 529 -33.00 -3.70 14.32
CA LEU A 529 -32.04 -4.07 13.28
C LEU A 529 -32.69 -4.10 11.89
N ALA A 530 -32.17 -3.28 10.98
CA ALA A 530 -32.41 -3.39 9.53
C ALA A 530 -31.25 -4.14 8.88
N SER A 531 -31.52 -5.10 8.00
CA SER A 531 -30.50 -5.97 7.40
C SER A 531 -30.82 -6.28 5.94
N SER A 532 -29.80 -6.22 5.10
CA SER A 532 -29.95 -6.34 3.65
C SER A 532 -29.91 -7.79 3.15
N VAL A 533 -30.70 -8.08 2.11
CA VAL A 533 -30.75 -9.41 1.47
C VAL A 533 -30.47 -9.28 -0.03
N LEU A 534 -29.71 -10.23 -0.58
CA LEU A 534 -29.20 -10.18 -1.95
C LEU A 534 -29.15 -11.56 -2.63
N ASP A 535 -30.24 -12.33 -2.50
CA ASP A 535 -30.44 -13.65 -3.12
C ASP A 535 -31.07 -13.60 -4.53
N GLY A 536 -31.30 -12.39 -5.07
CA GLY A 536 -31.76 -12.16 -6.44
C GLY A 536 -30.64 -12.02 -7.48
N GLU A 537 -30.94 -11.32 -8.57
CA GLU A 537 -29.99 -11.00 -9.63
C GLU A 537 -29.58 -9.51 -9.57
N PRO A 538 -28.29 -9.17 -9.79
CA PRO A 538 -27.85 -7.79 -9.91
C PRO A 538 -28.68 -6.99 -10.92
N MET A 539 -28.94 -5.71 -10.64
CA MET A 539 -29.75 -4.80 -11.45
C MET A 539 -31.24 -5.20 -11.59
N GLN A 540 -31.68 -6.26 -10.92
CA GLN A 540 -33.09 -6.68 -10.87
C GLN A 540 -33.71 -6.39 -9.51
N ARG A 541 -35.04 -6.54 -9.44
CA ARG A 541 -35.85 -6.36 -8.22
C ARG A 541 -36.55 -7.68 -7.85
N ASN A 542 -35.74 -8.71 -7.61
CA ASN A 542 -36.19 -10.08 -7.40
C ASN A 542 -35.50 -10.80 -6.23
N SER A 543 -34.79 -10.06 -5.36
CA SER A 543 -34.35 -10.61 -4.07
C SER A 543 -35.55 -10.78 -3.13
N SER A 544 -35.39 -11.61 -2.11
CA SER A 544 -36.21 -11.56 -0.92
C SER A 544 -36.15 -10.17 -0.27
N PRO A 545 -37.20 -9.71 0.43
CA PRO A 545 -37.18 -8.39 1.03
C PRO A 545 -36.05 -8.20 2.05
N ASN A 546 -35.48 -7.00 2.11
CA ASN A 546 -34.66 -6.57 3.24
C ASN A 546 -35.45 -6.77 4.55
N GLN A 547 -34.74 -7.12 5.62
CA GLN A 547 -35.35 -7.51 6.88
C GLN A 547 -35.26 -6.38 7.90
N LEU A 548 -36.34 -6.18 8.65
CA LEU A 548 -36.42 -5.33 9.84
C LEU A 548 -36.83 -6.22 11.00
N HIS A 549 -36.08 -6.17 12.09
CA HIS A 549 -36.34 -6.90 13.32
C HIS A 549 -36.51 -5.91 14.46
N ARG A 550 -37.73 -5.88 15.02
CA ARG A 550 -38.01 -5.09 16.22
C ARG A 550 -37.52 -5.78 17.47
N ASN A 551 -36.85 -5.05 18.35
CA ASN A 551 -36.32 -5.52 19.63
C ASN A 551 -37.36 -5.30 20.75
N LEU A 552 -37.98 -6.38 21.19
CA LEU A 552 -39.00 -6.38 22.25
C LEU A 552 -38.39 -6.80 23.59
N GLY A 553 -37.51 -5.95 24.13
CA GLY A 553 -36.87 -6.20 25.43
C GLY A 553 -35.81 -7.30 25.39
N GLY A 554 -34.88 -7.20 24.43
CA GLY A 554 -33.80 -8.17 24.18
C GLY A 554 -34.21 -9.34 23.29
N ARG A 555 -35.41 -9.33 22.69
CA ARG A 555 -35.87 -10.37 21.76
C ARG A 555 -36.26 -9.74 20.43
N PHE A 556 -35.61 -10.18 19.37
CA PHE A 556 -35.84 -9.73 18.00
C PHE A 556 -37.02 -10.46 17.37
N VAL A 557 -37.93 -9.69 16.77
CA VAL A 557 -39.09 -10.20 16.03
C VAL A 557 -39.11 -9.56 14.64
N PRO A 558 -39.13 -10.37 13.56
CA PRO A 558 -39.19 -9.81 12.21
C PRO A 558 -40.51 -9.06 12.00
N CYS A 559 -40.42 -7.83 11.51
CA CYS A 559 -41.55 -6.92 11.33
C CYS A 559 -41.54 -6.16 9.98
N HIS A 560 -40.58 -6.37 9.07
CA HIS A 560 -40.50 -5.67 7.78
C HIS A 560 -41.82 -5.61 6.99
N ALA A 561 -42.55 -6.73 6.91
CA ALA A 561 -43.84 -6.77 6.21
C ALA A 561 -44.95 -5.97 6.92
N GLN A 562 -44.93 -5.90 8.25
CA GLN A 562 -45.88 -5.11 9.05
C GLN A 562 -45.52 -3.62 9.07
N ALA A 563 -44.24 -3.31 8.94
CA ALA A 563 -43.71 -1.96 8.86
C ALA A 563 -43.72 -1.40 7.42
N ASP A 564 -44.27 -2.13 6.44
CA ASP A 564 -44.26 -1.75 5.01
C ASP A 564 -42.85 -1.44 4.45
N TYR A 565 -41.81 -2.02 5.07
CA TYR A 565 -40.43 -1.97 4.58
C TYR A 565 -40.18 -3.14 3.62
N HIS A 566 -40.15 -2.85 2.32
CA HIS A 566 -40.16 -3.87 1.26
C HIS A 566 -39.24 -3.49 0.08
N ASP A 567 -37.94 -3.40 0.34
CA ASP A 567 -36.95 -3.40 -0.74
C ASP A 567 -36.60 -4.84 -1.16
N VAL A 568 -36.62 -5.10 -2.46
CA VAL A 568 -36.35 -6.40 -3.11
C VAL A 568 -35.24 -6.27 -4.17
N GLY A 569 -34.45 -5.21 -4.10
CA GLY A 569 -33.24 -5.03 -4.88
C GLY A 569 -32.12 -5.98 -4.44
N PHE A 570 -30.99 -5.92 -5.12
CA PHE A 570 -29.79 -6.63 -4.71
C PHE A 570 -29.08 -5.83 -3.60
N GLY A 571 -29.52 -6.03 -2.35
CA GLY A 571 -29.18 -5.18 -1.21
C GLY A 571 -27.69 -5.12 -0.89
N GLN A 572 -27.22 -3.95 -0.47
CA GLN A 572 -25.83 -3.70 -0.05
C GLN A 572 -25.82 -3.07 1.37
N GLY A 573 -25.51 -1.79 1.51
CA GLY A 573 -25.53 -1.06 2.79
C GLY A 573 -26.87 -0.39 3.06
N ILE A 574 -27.14 -0.08 4.32
CA ILE A 574 -28.35 0.64 4.76
C ILE A 574 -27.89 1.83 5.63
N ALA A 575 -28.20 3.07 5.26
CA ALA A 575 -28.00 4.21 6.15
C ALA A 575 -29.24 4.47 7.01
N VAL A 576 -28.99 5.01 8.21
CA VAL A 576 -30.02 5.47 9.15
C VAL A 576 -29.79 6.96 9.40
N GLY A 577 -30.83 7.77 9.24
CA GLY A 577 -30.78 9.22 9.50
C GLY A 577 -32.15 9.87 9.35
N ASP A 578 -32.41 10.94 10.09
CA ASP A 578 -33.65 11.73 10.04
C ASP A 578 -33.57 12.73 8.87
N PHE A 579 -33.77 12.27 7.64
CA PHE A 579 -33.52 13.07 6.42
C PHE A 579 -34.49 14.24 6.29
N ASN A 580 -35.76 14.05 6.68
CA ASN A 580 -36.79 15.08 6.60
C ASN A 580 -36.87 15.97 7.86
N GLY A 581 -36.07 15.68 8.89
CA GLY A 581 -35.99 16.43 10.14
C GLY A 581 -37.23 16.33 11.03
N ASP A 582 -38.07 15.31 10.86
CA ASP A 582 -39.40 15.24 11.46
C ASP A 582 -39.44 14.69 12.88
N GLY A 583 -38.39 13.99 13.33
CA GLY A 583 -38.57 13.16 14.52
C GLY A 583 -37.91 11.81 14.45
N PHE A 584 -38.11 11.14 13.32
CA PHE A 584 -38.05 9.70 13.20
C PHE A 584 -36.93 9.32 12.23
N PRO A 585 -36.10 8.32 12.58
CA PRO A 585 -35.02 7.90 11.70
C PRO A 585 -35.59 7.22 10.44
N ASP A 586 -35.13 7.66 9.27
CA ASP A 586 -35.43 7.08 7.96
C ASP A 586 -34.38 6.02 7.58
N LEU A 587 -34.67 5.27 6.51
CA LEU A 587 -33.74 4.29 5.92
C LEU A 587 -33.40 4.66 4.47
N TYR A 588 -32.11 4.56 4.12
CA TYR A 588 -31.65 4.61 2.73
C TYR A 588 -30.89 3.33 2.39
N ASP A 589 -31.46 2.51 1.51
CA ASP A 589 -30.91 1.23 1.08
C ASP A 589 -30.12 1.42 -0.22
N THR A 590 -28.84 1.06 -0.20
CA THR A 590 -28.06 0.93 -1.43
C THR A 590 -28.25 -0.47 -2.03
N ASN A 591 -28.15 -0.53 -3.36
CA ASN A 591 -28.35 -1.75 -4.13
C ASN A 591 -27.33 -1.83 -5.25
N ILE A 592 -27.09 -3.05 -5.75
CA ILE A 592 -26.61 -3.22 -7.13
C ILE A 592 -27.80 -3.01 -8.06
N GLY A 593 -28.02 -1.76 -8.44
CA GLY A 593 -29.21 -1.29 -9.12
C GLY A 593 -29.66 0.04 -8.55
N ARG A 594 -30.97 0.19 -8.40
CA ARG A 594 -31.58 1.43 -7.92
C ARG A 594 -31.57 1.46 -6.38
N ALA A 595 -30.99 2.50 -5.79
CA ALA A 595 -31.12 2.77 -4.35
C ALA A 595 -32.56 3.10 -3.95
N LYS A 596 -32.89 2.94 -2.66
CA LYS A 596 -34.23 3.18 -2.11
C LYS A 596 -34.17 4.07 -0.88
N TYR A 597 -35.15 4.97 -0.76
CA TYR A 597 -35.37 5.78 0.43
C TYR A 597 -36.75 5.47 1.00
N PHE A 598 -36.76 5.12 2.29
CA PHE A 598 -37.95 4.81 3.07
C PHE A 598 -38.10 5.83 4.17
N GLN A 599 -39.13 6.68 4.03
CA GLN A 599 -39.48 7.63 5.07
C GLN A 599 -40.21 6.90 6.20
N ASN A 600 -39.80 7.13 7.43
CA ASN A 600 -40.50 6.66 8.61
C ASN A 600 -41.75 7.54 8.86
N ASN A 601 -42.92 6.92 8.95
CA ASN A 601 -44.17 7.66 9.11
C ASN A 601 -44.47 8.05 10.58
N GLY A 602 -43.64 7.60 11.53
CA GLY A 602 -43.82 7.82 12.97
C GLY A 602 -44.95 7.01 13.61
N ASP A 603 -45.54 6.06 12.87
CA ASP A 603 -46.58 5.14 13.34
C ASP A 603 -46.13 3.66 13.33
N GLY A 604 -44.82 3.44 13.15
CA GLY A 604 -44.20 2.12 13.02
C GLY A 604 -44.22 1.54 11.60
N THR A 605 -44.60 2.34 10.59
CA THR A 605 -44.53 1.97 9.17
C THR A 605 -43.61 2.90 8.38
N PHE A 606 -43.18 2.43 7.21
CA PHE A 606 -42.35 3.14 6.26
C PHE A 606 -43.09 3.38 4.94
N THR A 607 -42.75 4.46 4.25
CA THR A 607 -43.21 4.76 2.88
C THR A 607 -42.02 4.85 1.94
N ASP A 608 -42.00 4.07 0.85
CA ASP A 608 -41.03 4.24 -0.24
C ASP A 608 -41.28 5.60 -0.94
N MET A 609 -40.41 6.56 -0.64
CA MET A 609 -40.47 7.94 -1.11
C MET A 609 -39.37 8.23 -2.15
N THR A 610 -38.70 7.18 -2.67
CA THR A 610 -37.52 7.30 -3.55
C THR A 610 -37.75 8.22 -4.75
N ASP A 611 -38.87 8.02 -5.47
CA ASP A 611 -39.22 8.81 -6.65
C ASP A 611 -39.63 10.24 -6.29
N GLN A 612 -40.25 10.42 -5.14
CA GLN A 612 -40.79 11.68 -4.64
C GLN A 612 -39.68 12.62 -4.18
N ILE A 613 -38.66 12.09 -3.51
CA ILE A 613 -37.50 12.89 -3.07
C ILE A 613 -36.49 13.12 -4.20
N GLY A 614 -36.61 12.43 -5.33
CA GLY A 614 -35.78 12.68 -6.52
C GLY A 614 -34.48 11.86 -6.62
N VAL A 615 -34.32 10.83 -5.79
CA VAL A 615 -33.18 9.90 -5.87
C VAL A 615 -33.32 9.04 -7.13
N SER A 616 -32.28 9.06 -7.98
CA SER A 616 -32.31 8.42 -9.30
C SER A 616 -31.00 7.78 -9.70
N GLY A 617 -31.05 6.99 -10.78
CA GLY A 617 -29.91 6.22 -11.29
C GLY A 617 -29.93 4.75 -10.90
N SER A 618 -29.05 3.97 -11.52
CA SER A 618 -28.83 2.57 -11.18
C SER A 618 -27.35 2.28 -11.33
N ARG A 619 -26.73 1.86 -10.23
CA ARG A 619 -25.28 1.73 -10.07
C ARG A 619 -24.97 0.66 -9.04
N TRP A 620 -23.69 0.39 -8.78
CA TRP A 620 -23.28 -0.41 -7.64
C TRP A 620 -23.02 0.49 -6.43
N GLY A 621 -24.09 0.89 -5.73
CA GLY A 621 -23.98 1.60 -4.46
C GLY A 621 -23.59 0.64 -3.34
N THR A 622 -22.69 1.05 -2.44
CA THR A 622 -22.19 0.22 -1.34
C THR A 622 -22.52 0.84 0.02
N SER A 623 -21.69 1.72 0.56
CA SER A 623 -21.99 2.43 1.82
C SER A 623 -22.60 3.80 1.56
N VAL A 624 -23.31 4.34 2.55
CA VAL A 624 -24.01 5.63 2.45
C VAL A 624 -23.97 6.34 3.80
N VAL A 625 -23.93 7.67 3.79
CA VAL A 625 -24.12 8.52 4.96
C VAL A 625 -25.16 9.60 4.68
N ILE A 626 -25.99 9.86 5.70
CA ILE A 626 -26.93 10.98 5.75
C ILE A 626 -26.36 12.01 6.72
N ALA A 627 -25.97 13.18 6.22
CA ALA A 627 -25.36 14.24 7.01
C ALA A 627 -25.47 15.59 6.29
N ASP A 628 -25.37 16.69 7.03
CA ASP A 628 -25.40 18.06 6.49
C ASP A 628 -23.97 18.49 6.10
N PHE A 629 -23.63 18.39 4.81
CA PHE A 629 -22.27 18.61 4.33
C PHE A 629 -21.93 20.07 4.04
N ASP A 630 -22.93 20.93 3.82
CA ASP A 630 -22.74 22.37 3.56
C ASP A 630 -23.20 23.28 4.70
N ALA A 631 -23.61 22.68 5.82
CA ALA A 631 -24.05 23.36 7.02
C ALA A 631 -25.27 24.28 6.77
N ASP A 632 -26.14 23.91 5.84
CA ASP A 632 -27.37 24.64 5.52
C ASP A 632 -28.56 24.22 6.42
N GLY A 633 -28.40 23.15 7.20
CA GLY A 633 -29.40 22.61 8.11
C GLY A 633 -30.25 21.49 7.52
N ASN A 634 -30.13 21.21 6.22
CA ASN A 634 -30.79 20.10 5.54
C ASN A 634 -29.86 18.89 5.47
N ALA A 635 -30.39 17.67 5.55
CA ALA A 635 -29.59 16.48 5.33
C ALA A 635 -29.24 16.32 3.84
N ASP A 636 -27.98 15.95 3.58
CA ASP A 636 -27.53 15.44 2.30
C ASP A 636 -27.32 13.93 2.37
N ILE A 637 -27.21 13.29 1.21
CA ILE A 637 -26.89 11.86 1.10
C ILE A 637 -25.61 11.73 0.28
N PHE A 638 -24.58 11.16 0.89
CA PHE A 638 -23.34 10.77 0.21
C PHE A 638 -23.32 9.25 0.05
N GLU A 639 -23.39 8.78 -1.19
CA GLU A 639 -23.39 7.36 -1.57
C GLU A 639 -22.07 7.01 -2.23
N THR A 640 -21.33 6.06 -1.67
CA THR A 640 -20.10 5.55 -2.30
C THR A 640 -20.40 4.41 -3.26
N CYS A 641 -19.64 4.34 -4.35
CA CYS A 641 -19.89 3.40 -5.44
C CYS A 641 -18.66 2.55 -5.77
N TYR A 642 -18.88 1.30 -6.16
CA TYR A 642 -17.79 0.32 -6.33
C TYR A 642 -17.29 0.19 -7.78
N CYS A 643 -17.82 -0.77 -8.54
CA CYS A 643 -17.45 -1.01 -9.94
C CYS A 643 -18.57 -0.56 -10.88
N GLY A 644 -18.19 0.11 -11.96
CA GLY A 644 -19.10 0.61 -13.00
C GLY A 644 -19.29 -0.36 -14.16
N GLY A 645 -20.22 -0.01 -15.04
CA GLY A 645 -20.54 -0.77 -16.25
C GLY A 645 -21.33 -2.07 -15.99
N THR A 646 -21.39 -2.95 -16.99
CA THR A 646 -22.17 -4.22 -16.92
C THR A 646 -21.29 -5.47 -16.82
N ASP A 647 -19.99 -5.30 -17.01
CA ASP A 647 -19.00 -6.36 -16.95
C ASP A 647 -18.90 -7.05 -15.58
N PRO A 648 -18.99 -6.34 -14.43
CA PRO A 648 -18.90 -6.98 -13.12
C PRO A 648 -20.00 -8.03 -12.86
N TYR A 649 -21.13 -7.91 -13.57
CA TYR A 649 -22.29 -8.79 -13.41
C TYR A 649 -22.37 -9.90 -14.46
N SER A 650 -21.57 -9.81 -15.53
CA SER A 650 -21.66 -10.71 -16.69
C SER A 650 -20.35 -11.47 -16.97
N LYS A 651 -19.21 -10.96 -16.52
CA LYS A 651 -17.91 -11.60 -16.65
C LYS A 651 -17.51 -12.23 -15.32
N HIS A 652 -17.04 -13.48 -15.37
CA HIS A 652 -16.38 -14.14 -14.25
C HIS A 652 -14.90 -14.34 -14.55
N CYS A 653 -14.13 -14.54 -13.51
CA CYS A 653 -12.73 -14.92 -13.60
C CYS A 653 -12.59 -16.41 -13.26
N GLY A 654 -11.64 -17.08 -13.89
CA GLY A 654 -11.49 -18.54 -13.81
C GLY A 654 -11.48 -19.19 -15.19
N GLY A 655 -11.06 -20.46 -15.26
CA GLY A 655 -11.00 -21.22 -16.52
C GLY A 655 -12.16 -22.20 -16.64
N GLY A 656 -12.86 -22.22 -17.78
CA GLY A 656 -13.92 -23.20 -18.05
C GLY A 656 -15.20 -22.92 -17.25
N SER A 657 -15.54 -23.77 -16.28
CA SER A 657 -16.73 -23.64 -15.42
C SER A 657 -16.39 -23.17 -13.99
N ASP A 658 -15.11 -22.93 -13.71
CA ASP A 658 -14.64 -22.53 -12.38
C ASP A 658 -14.88 -21.03 -12.15
N VAL A 659 -15.55 -20.66 -11.05
CA VAL A 659 -15.78 -19.26 -10.65
C VAL A 659 -14.76 -18.85 -9.60
N VAL A 660 -14.01 -17.80 -9.89
CA VAL A 660 -13.06 -17.11 -9.01
C VAL A 660 -13.45 -15.63 -8.98
N THR A 661 -13.31 -15.00 -7.81
CA THR A 661 -13.57 -13.56 -7.67
C THR A 661 -12.59 -12.79 -8.55
N CYS A 662 -13.12 -11.98 -9.47
CA CYS A 662 -12.30 -11.10 -10.28
C CYS A 662 -11.62 -10.03 -9.43
N SER A 663 -10.42 -9.61 -9.84
CA SER A 663 -9.85 -8.37 -9.32
C SER A 663 -10.72 -7.18 -9.75
N PRO A 664 -11.05 -6.24 -8.84
CA PRO A 664 -11.84 -5.06 -9.16
C PRO A 664 -11.17 -4.14 -10.18
N LEU A 665 -9.84 -4.15 -10.30
CA LEU A 665 -9.11 -3.38 -11.30
C LEU A 665 -9.42 -3.80 -12.76
N LYS A 666 -10.08 -4.95 -12.97
CA LYS A 666 -10.57 -5.36 -14.29
C LYS A 666 -11.80 -4.60 -14.76
N PHE A 667 -12.46 -3.88 -13.85
CA PHE A 667 -13.68 -3.15 -14.13
C PHE A 667 -13.44 -1.65 -13.93
N GLU A 668 -14.15 -0.82 -14.67
CA GLU A 668 -14.14 0.62 -14.45
C GLU A 668 -14.65 0.92 -13.02
N ALA A 669 -14.12 1.97 -12.40
CA ALA A 669 -14.60 2.46 -11.12
C ALA A 669 -15.88 3.30 -11.35
N GLU A 670 -16.89 3.13 -10.51
CA GLU A 670 -18.10 3.96 -10.52
C GLU A 670 -17.89 5.17 -9.60
N LEU A 671 -18.33 6.37 -10.03
CA LEU A 671 -18.12 7.58 -9.24
C LEU A 671 -19.06 7.64 -8.03
N ASP A 672 -18.55 8.14 -6.90
CA ASP A 672 -19.36 8.50 -5.74
C ASP A 672 -20.42 9.55 -6.09
N VAL A 673 -21.54 9.53 -5.37
CA VAL A 673 -22.70 10.37 -5.65
C VAL A 673 -23.04 11.21 -4.44
N LEU A 674 -23.25 12.51 -4.67
CA LEU A 674 -23.69 13.45 -3.65
C LEU A 674 -25.08 13.98 -4.03
N TRP A 675 -26.07 13.69 -3.19
CA TRP A 675 -27.40 14.23 -3.26
C TRP A 675 -27.53 15.34 -2.23
N ARG A 676 -27.68 16.59 -2.70
CA ARG A 676 -27.89 17.72 -1.80
C ARG A 676 -29.34 17.85 -1.38
N GLY A 677 -29.58 17.99 -0.08
CA GLY A 677 -30.87 18.34 0.49
C GLY A 677 -31.40 19.67 -0.03
N GLN A 678 -32.70 19.88 0.15
CA GLN A 678 -33.39 21.11 -0.24
C GLN A 678 -34.33 21.54 0.88
N ASP A 679 -34.64 22.84 0.95
CA ASP A 679 -35.59 23.41 1.91
C ASP A 679 -37.00 22.77 1.82
N GLU A 680 -37.39 22.37 0.60
CA GLU A 680 -38.55 21.51 0.37
C GLU A 680 -38.08 20.05 0.32
N LEU A 681 -38.81 19.14 0.98
CA LEU A 681 -38.45 17.71 1.04
C LEU A 681 -38.03 17.17 -0.34
N GLY A 682 -36.77 16.79 -0.46
CA GLY A 682 -36.19 16.26 -1.69
C GLY A 682 -34.69 16.50 -1.79
N VAL A 683 -34.09 15.95 -2.85
CA VAL A 683 -32.67 16.09 -3.15
C VAL A 683 -32.43 16.55 -4.58
N ARG A 684 -31.26 17.12 -4.84
CA ARG A 684 -30.73 17.37 -6.18
C ARG A 684 -29.37 16.69 -6.35
N ASP A 685 -29.11 16.17 -7.54
CA ASP A 685 -27.78 15.64 -7.86
C ASP A 685 -26.76 16.78 -7.83
N ALA A 686 -25.78 16.65 -6.95
CA ALA A 686 -24.69 17.57 -6.75
C ALA A 686 -23.34 16.86 -6.86
N SER A 687 -23.27 15.70 -7.53
CA SER A 687 -22.04 14.92 -7.71
C SER A 687 -20.95 15.73 -8.43
N GLY A 688 -21.32 16.74 -9.22
CA GLY A 688 -20.37 17.70 -9.80
C GLY A 688 -19.66 18.62 -8.77
N GLN A 689 -20.13 18.66 -7.52
CA GLN A 689 -19.46 19.36 -6.41
C GLN A 689 -18.37 18.51 -5.73
N LEU A 690 -18.32 17.21 -6.02
CA LEU A 690 -17.18 16.35 -5.73
C LEU A 690 -16.09 16.73 -6.75
N ARG A 691 -15.23 17.70 -6.38
CA ARG A 691 -14.22 18.28 -7.28
C ARG A 691 -13.25 17.18 -7.77
N SER A 692 -12.52 17.46 -8.85
CA SER A 692 -11.73 16.46 -9.60
C SER A 692 -10.90 15.54 -8.70
N VAL A 693 -11.13 14.24 -8.83
CA VAL A 693 -10.28 13.21 -8.23
C VAL A 693 -8.99 13.03 -9.04
N ALA A 694 -7.90 12.73 -8.36
CA ALA A 694 -6.66 12.30 -9.03
C ALA A 694 -6.91 11.03 -9.85
N ALA A 695 -7.64 10.08 -9.26
CA ALA A 695 -8.13 8.85 -9.87
C ALA A 695 -9.49 8.46 -9.26
N PRO A 696 -10.44 7.88 -10.03
CA PRO A 696 -11.68 7.35 -9.47
C PRO A 696 -11.43 6.26 -8.42
N GLY A 697 -12.24 6.26 -7.37
CA GLY A 697 -12.21 5.28 -6.28
C GLY A 697 -13.16 4.12 -6.53
N ARG A 698 -12.88 2.95 -5.92
CA ARG A 698 -13.81 1.82 -5.88
C ARG A 698 -14.31 1.68 -4.46
N GLY A 699 -15.26 2.53 -4.11
CA GLY A 699 -15.68 2.79 -2.74
C GLY A 699 -16.42 1.62 -2.10
N LEU A 700 -16.04 1.32 -0.86
CA LEU A 700 -16.63 0.27 -0.05
C LEU A 700 -17.11 0.81 1.30
N GLY A 701 -16.19 1.13 2.21
CA GLY A 701 -16.53 1.70 3.51
C GLY A 701 -16.45 3.22 3.52
N LEU A 702 -17.25 3.88 4.36
CA LEU A 702 -17.17 5.32 4.56
C LEU A 702 -17.47 5.74 5.99
N VAL A 703 -16.90 6.88 6.42
CA VAL A 703 -17.23 7.54 7.69
C VAL A 703 -17.25 9.06 7.48
N ALA A 704 -18.18 9.77 8.11
CA ALA A 704 -18.27 11.23 8.09
C ALA A 704 -18.21 11.84 9.49
N GLY A 705 -17.59 13.02 9.58
CA GLY A 705 -17.36 13.77 10.82
C GLY A 705 -16.44 14.97 10.57
N PHE A 706 -16.01 15.65 11.63
CA PHE A 706 -14.99 16.70 11.57
C PHE A 706 -13.62 16.09 11.90
N PHE A 707 -12.82 15.82 10.87
CA PHE A 707 -11.56 15.08 10.97
C PHE A 707 -10.34 15.96 10.78
N ASP A 708 -10.39 16.90 9.84
CA ASP A 708 -9.22 17.68 9.45
C ASP A 708 -8.95 18.92 10.33
N GLU A 709 -9.77 19.08 11.38
CA GLU A 709 -9.83 20.21 12.31
C GLU A 709 -10.18 21.57 11.66
N ALA A 710 -10.51 21.60 10.37
CA ALA A 710 -11.12 22.74 9.73
C ALA A 710 -12.64 22.74 9.95
N ALA A 711 -13.29 23.82 9.53
CA ALA A 711 -14.74 23.94 9.59
C ALA A 711 -15.39 23.21 8.41
N GLY A 712 -16.40 22.40 8.69
CA GLY A 712 -17.20 21.69 7.69
C GLY A 712 -17.09 20.17 7.82
N MET A 713 -18.05 19.46 7.23
CA MET A 713 -18.12 18.00 7.28
C MET A 713 -17.09 17.38 6.33
N ASP A 714 -16.30 16.43 6.85
CA ASP A 714 -15.45 15.57 6.06
C ASP A 714 -16.12 14.21 5.82
N CYS A 715 -15.77 13.53 4.73
CA CYS A 715 -16.10 12.12 4.50
C CYS A 715 -14.87 11.34 4.03
N TYR A 716 -14.47 10.35 4.82
CA TYR A 716 -13.38 9.44 4.49
C TYR A 716 -13.94 8.16 3.87
N VAL A 717 -13.43 7.78 2.70
CA VAL A 717 -13.88 6.65 1.89
C VAL A 717 -12.73 5.67 1.69
N ALA A 718 -12.96 4.41 2.08
CA ALA A 718 -12.08 3.28 1.82
C ALA A 718 -12.35 2.75 0.41
N ASN A 719 -11.32 2.81 -0.43
CA ASN A 719 -11.37 2.38 -1.82
C ASN A 719 -10.59 1.08 -2.03
N ASP A 720 -11.21 0.12 -2.72
CA ASP A 720 -10.61 -1.16 -3.02
C ASP A 720 -9.60 -1.06 -4.18
N MET A 721 -8.35 -1.44 -3.92
CA MET A 721 -7.22 -1.46 -4.83
C MET A 721 -6.90 -0.09 -5.48
N SER A 722 -7.51 0.98 -4.97
CA SER A 722 -7.42 2.36 -5.46
C SER A 722 -7.08 3.25 -4.27
N ALA A 723 -6.58 4.47 -4.48
CA ALA A 723 -6.24 5.35 -3.36
C ALA A 723 -7.51 5.71 -2.56
N ASN A 724 -7.46 5.69 -1.23
CA ASN A 724 -8.58 6.14 -0.39
C ASN A 724 -8.81 7.64 -0.58
N HIS A 725 -10.06 8.07 -0.42
CA HIS A 725 -10.44 9.48 -0.57
C HIS A 725 -10.80 10.09 0.78
N LEU A 726 -10.34 11.31 1.02
CA LEU A 726 -10.85 12.18 2.09
C LEU A 726 -11.51 13.38 1.43
N TRP A 727 -12.83 13.44 1.47
CA TRP A 727 -13.62 14.53 0.94
C TRP A 727 -13.77 15.60 2.03
N SER A 728 -13.04 16.70 1.91
CA SER A 728 -13.08 17.79 2.88
C SER A 728 -13.81 19.00 2.34
N ALA A 729 -14.56 19.66 3.23
CA ALA A 729 -15.26 20.91 2.91
C ALA A 729 -14.27 21.98 2.44
N SER A 730 -14.63 22.69 1.37
CA SER A 730 -13.84 23.80 0.85
C SER A 730 -14.71 24.98 0.44
N ASP A 731 -14.27 26.18 0.81
CA ASP A 731 -14.95 27.43 0.47
C ASP A 731 -14.90 27.67 -1.05
N GLY A 732 -16.06 27.62 -1.68
CA GLY A 732 -16.27 28.07 -3.05
C GLY A 732 -17.02 29.41 -3.08
N GLU A 733 -16.76 30.25 -4.08
CA GLU A 733 -17.37 31.60 -4.21
C GLU A 733 -18.93 31.60 -4.24
N GLN A 734 -19.58 30.44 -4.42
CA GLN A 734 -21.05 30.35 -4.55
C GLN A 734 -21.72 29.13 -3.86
N SER A 735 -20.97 28.10 -3.42
CA SER A 735 -21.48 26.96 -2.64
C SER A 735 -20.32 26.17 -2.02
N VAL A 736 -20.54 25.53 -0.87
CA VAL A 736 -19.58 24.56 -0.29
C VAL A 736 -19.39 23.41 -1.27
N SER A 737 -18.15 23.06 -1.54
CA SER A 737 -17.78 21.92 -2.40
C SER A 737 -16.83 21.01 -1.66
N LEU A 738 -16.89 19.71 -1.94
CA LEU A 738 -15.99 18.74 -1.32
C LEU A 738 -14.76 18.55 -2.22
N LYS A 739 -13.58 18.67 -1.62
CA LYS A 739 -12.29 18.46 -2.29
C LYS A 739 -11.68 17.16 -1.79
N GLU A 740 -11.25 16.29 -2.71
CA GLU A 740 -10.53 15.07 -2.37
C GLU A 740 -9.09 15.41 -1.91
N GLN A 741 -8.70 14.95 -0.72
CA GLN A 741 -7.41 15.23 -0.09
C GLN A 741 -6.74 14.00 0.56
N GLY A 742 -7.24 12.78 0.33
CA GLY A 742 -6.81 11.57 1.02
C GLY A 742 -5.32 11.29 0.87
N THR A 743 -4.80 11.28 -0.35
CA THR A 743 -3.36 11.01 -0.58
C THR A 743 -2.46 12.09 0.05
N ILE A 744 -2.86 13.36 -0.08
CA ILE A 744 -2.04 14.49 0.37
C ILE A 744 -2.09 14.69 1.90
N ARG A 745 -3.18 14.28 2.57
CA ARG A 745 -3.29 14.23 4.04
C ARG A 745 -2.71 12.95 4.64
N GLY A 746 -2.30 11.97 3.83
CA GLY A 746 -1.63 10.74 4.28
C GLY A 746 -2.56 9.55 4.55
N LEU A 747 -3.81 9.61 4.09
CA LEU A 747 -4.83 8.55 4.21
C LEU A 747 -5.01 7.72 2.94
N GLY A 748 -4.58 8.25 1.78
CA GLY A 748 -4.86 7.65 0.48
C GLY A 748 -4.08 6.37 0.17
N LEU A 749 -2.90 6.20 0.78
CA LEU A 749 -1.96 5.12 0.46
C LEU A 749 -1.32 4.56 1.73
N SER A 750 -0.78 3.34 1.64
CA SER A 750 0.05 2.72 2.67
C SER A 750 1.35 3.49 2.95
N GLY A 751 2.03 3.16 4.05
CA GLY A 751 3.38 3.62 4.37
C GLY A 751 4.46 3.26 3.32
N ILE A 752 4.12 2.43 2.32
CA ILE A 752 4.94 2.19 1.13
C ILE A 752 4.45 2.86 -0.17
N SER A 753 3.54 3.84 -0.05
CA SER A 753 2.94 4.57 -1.18
C SER A 753 2.23 3.65 -2.19
N LYS A 754 1.64 2.56 -1.71
CA LYS A 754 0.81 1.61 -2.47
C LYS A 754 -0.66 1.80 -2.09
N ALA A 755 -1.54 1.87 -3.08
CA ALA A 755 -2.98 1.73 -2.90
C ALA A 755 -3.30 0.27 -2.53
N GLN A 756 -4.05 0.07 -1.46
CA GLN A 756 -4.38 -1.24 -0.91
C GLN A 756 -5.84 -1.59 -1.21
N ALA A 757 -6.21 -2.84 -0.97
CA ALA A 757 -7.59 -3.31 -1.08
C ALA A 757 -8.46 -2.85 0.10
N SER A 758 -8.69 -1.55 0.29
CA SER A 758 -9.39 -0.99 1.46
C SER A 758 -10.87 -1.35 1.49
N MET A 759 -11.36 -1.83 2.64
CA MET A 759 -12.75 -2.26 2.83
C MET A 759 -13.43 -1.53 3.99
N GLY A 760 -13.19 -1.95 5.24
CA GLY A 760 -13.82 -1.36 6.43
C GLY A 760 -12.96 -0.30 7.10
N ILE A 761 -13.62 0.60 7.82
CA ILE A 761 -13.01 1.72 8.54
C ILE A 761 -13.51 1.68 9.98
N ALA A 762 -12.58 1.70 10.93
CA ALA A 762 -12.86 2.10 12.31
C ALA A 762 -12.31 3.52 12.49
N ALA A 763 -13.07 4.40 13.15
CA ALA A 763 -12.70 5.79 13.38
C ALA A 763 -12.99 6.17 14.84
N ALA A 764 -11.96 6.55 15.59
CA ALA A 764 -12.06 6.91 17.01
C ALA A 764 -10.78 7.60 17.50
N ASP A 765 -10.72 7.96 18.79
CA ASP A 765 -9.52 8.43 19.50
C ASP A 765 -9.02 7.33 20.47
N PRO A 766 -8.35 6.28 19.99
CA PRO A 766 -7.93 5.16 20.84
C PRO A 766 -6.73 5.50 21.73
N ASP A 767 -5.94 6.53 21.42
CA ASP A 767 -4.76 6.90 22.20
C ASP A 767 -4.96 8.10 23.13
N ARG A 768 -6.13 8.74 23.03
CA ARG A 768 -6.69 9.77 23.91
C ARG A 768 -5.92 11.09 23.85
N ASP A 769 -5.55 11.51 22.64
CA ASP A 769 -4.90 12.79 22.41
C ASP A 769 -5.83 13.88 21.86
N GLY A 770 -7.09 13.53 21.58
CA GLY A 770 -8.19 14.44 21.26
C GLY A 770 -8.50 14.55 19.77
N ASP A 771 -7.85 13.75 18.94
CA ASP A 771 -7.98 13.76 17.48
C ASP A 771 -8.45 12.38 16.95
N ILE A 772 -8.80 12.27 15.66
CA ILE A 772 -9.41 11.04 15.11
C ILE A 772 -8.37 10.23 14.33
N ASP A 773 -8.13 9.01 14.81
CA ASP A 773 -7.39 7.98 14.13
C ASP A 773 -8.30 7.13 13.24
N PHE A 774 -7.70 6.48 12.24
CA PHE A 774 -8.39 5.52 11.38
C PHE A 774 -7.67 4.17 11.34
N TYR A 775 -8.44 3.08 11.42
CA TYR A 775 -7.95 1.74 11.11
C TYR A 775 -8.72 1.18 9.92
N VAL A 776 -8.00 0.74 8.90
CA VAL A 776 -8.55 0.30 7.62
C VAL A 776 -8.16 -1.15 7.35
N THR A 777 -9.14 -1.97 6.95
CA THR A 777 -8.93 -3.39 6.64
C THR A 777 -8.63 -3.62 5.16
N HIS A 778 -7.85 -4.67 4.88
CA HIS A 778 -7.36 -4.96 3.53
C HIS A 778 -7.40 -6.45 3.16
N PHE A 779 -7.01 -6.73 1.91
CA PHE A 779 -6.89 -8.07 1.35
C PHE A 779 -5.68 -8.84 1.91
N THR A 780 -5.70 -10.17 1.86
CA THR A 780 -4.53 -11.00 2.19
C THR A 780 -3.30 -10.53 1.41
N THR A 781 -2.13 -10.49 2.04
CA THR A 781 -0.86 -9.92 1.49
C THR A 781 -0.74 -8.39 1.49
N ASP A 782 -1.83 -7.66 1.72
CA ASP A 782 -1.79 -6.30 2.26
C ASP A 782 -1.91 -6.39 3.80
N TYR A 783 -1.25 -5.51 4.53
CA TYR A 783 -1.46 -5.38 5.97
C TYR A 783 -2.59 -4.38 6.22
N ASN A 784 -3.43 -4.61 7.24
CA ASN A 784 -4.41 -3.63 7.72
C ASN A 784 -3.71 -2.38 8.24
N THR A 785 -4.17 -1.19 7.85
CA THR A 785 -3.43 0.07 8.07
C THR A 785 -4.02 0.87 9.23
N LEU A 786 -3.17 1.24 10.19
CA LEU A 786 -3.49 2.20 11.24
C LEU A 786 -2.93 3.58 10.87
N TYR A 787 -3.80 4.51 10.52
CA TYR A 787 -3.49 5.91 10.31
C TYR A 787 -3.67 6.69 11.61
N GLU A 788 -2.56 7.14 12.18
CA GLU A 788 -2.54 8.00 13.37
C GLU A 788 -2.52 9.46 12.92
N GLN A 789 -3.39 10.31 13.46
CA GLN A 789 -3.30 11.74 13.21
C GLN A 789 -2.11 12.29 14.01
N VAL A 790 -1.20 13.00 13.33
CA VAL A 790 0.06 13.48 13.96
C VAL A 790 0.10 15.01 14.07
N ALA A 791 -0.78 15.66 13.31
CA ALA A 791 -1.02 17.09 13.27
C ALA A 791 -2.42 17.34 12.67
N PRO A 792 -3.00 18.54 12.87
CA PRO A 792 -4.32 18.88 12.36
C PRO A 792 -4.49 18.53 10.88
N GLY A 793 -5.43 17.61 10.60
CA GLY A 793 -5.72 17.11 9.27
C GLY A 793 -4.55 16.42 8.55
N SER A 794 -3.61 15.81 9.29
CA SER A 794 -2.47 15.08 8.72
C SER A 794 -2.25 13.75 9.43
N TRP A 795 -2.30 12.65 8.68
CA TRP A 795 -2.16 11.29 9.18
C TRP A 795 -0.89 10.60 8.67
N VAL A 796 -0.44 9.62 9.44
CA VAL A 796 0.71 8.76 9.11
C VAL A 796 0.38 7.31 9.43
N ASP A 797 0.78 6.39 8.54
CA ASP A 797 0.74 4.96 8.80
C ASP A 797 1.68 4.58 9.97
N ARG A 798 1.09 4.11 11.07
CA ARG A 798 1.76 3.66 12.31
C ARG A 798 1.69 2.16 12.54
N THR A 799 1.24 1.40 11.55
CA THR A 799 0.94 -0.04 11.68
C THR A 799 2.11 -0.84 12.25
N VAL A 800 3.32 -0.59 11.73
CA VAL A 800 4.55 -1.28 12.14
C VAL A 800 4.91 -0.94 13.59
N GLN A 801 4.94 0.36 13.91
CA GLN A 801 5.32 0.86 15.24
C GLN A 801 4.34 0.39 16.31
N LYS A 802 3.05 0.28 15.94
CA LYS A 802 1.96 -0.13 16.84
C LYS A 802 1.77 -1.65 16.89
N GLY A 803 2.53 -2.44 16.09
CA GLY A 803 2.57 -3.90 16.18
C GLY A 803 1.42 -4.63 15.48
N LEU A 804 0.78 -4.00 14.51
CA LEU A 804 -0.38 -4.53 13.78
C LEU A 804 -0.04 -5.19 12.44
N LEU A 805 1.23 -5.09 11.99
CA LEU A 805 1.67 -5.62 10.69
C LEU A 805 1.51 -7.16 10.62
N ASP A 806 2.32 -7.91 11.38
CA ASP A 806 2.37 -9.38 11.27
C ASP A 806 1.03 -10.09 11.56
N PRO A 807 0.23 -9.68 12.57
CA PRO A 807 -1.04 -10.36 12.88
C PRO A 807 -2.08 -10.25 11.76
N THR A 808 -2.00 -9.24 10.89
CA THR A 808 -3.06 -8.93 9.91
C THR A 808 -2.75 -9.47 8.52
N MET A 809 -1.47 -9.65 8.16
CA MET A 809 -1.02 -10.09 6.83
C MET A 809 -1.63 -11.40 6.28
N LYS A 810 -2.18 -12.25 7.15
CA LYS A 810 -2.75 -13.57 6.79
C LYS A 810 -4.28 -13.56 6.63
N PHE A 811 -4.92 -12.45 6.92
CA PHE A 811 -6.37 -12.35 6.96
C PHE A 811 -6.86 -11.37 5.89
N LEU A 812 -8.02 -11.68 5.32
CA LEU A 812 -8.80 -10.75 4.51
C LEU A 812 -9.84 -10.14 5.45
N GLY A 813 -9.65 -8.86 5.80
CA GLY A 813 -10.55 -8.13 6.70
C GLY A 813 -11.62 -7.32 5.96
N PHE A 814 -12.83 -7.29 6.51
CA PHE A 814 -13.96 -6.49 6.03
C PHE A 814 -14.36 -5.46 7.10
N GLY A 815 -15.52 -5.58 7.75
CA GLY A 815 -15.94 -4.64 8.78
C GLY A 815 -15.00 -4.65 9.99
N THR A 816 -14.77 -3.47 10.55
CA THR A 816 -13.89 -3.26 11.69
C THR A 816 -14.45 -2.14 12.56
N GLN A 817 -14.24 -2.22 13.87
CA GLN A 817 -14.74 -1.22 14.83
C GLN A 817 -13.74 -1.02 15.98
N TRP A 818 -13.57 0.23 16.40
CA TRP A 818 -13.04 0.54 17.73
C TRP A 818 -14.20 0.66 18.70
N VAL A 819 -14.12 -0.08 19.81
CA VAL A 819 -15.22 -0.19 20.76
C VAL A 819 -14.68 -0.39 22.16
N ASP A 820 -15.20 0.34 23.15
CA ASP A 820 -14.93 0.04 24.56
C ASP A 820 -15.94 -1.03 25.03
N LEU A 821 -15.47 -2.28 25.10
CA LEU A 821 -16.28 -3.42 25.53
C LEU A 821 -16.22 -3.66 27.05
N THR A 822 -15.35 -2.95 27.75
CA THR A 822 -15.10 -3.18 29.19
C THR A 822 -15.51 -2.00 30.06
N ASN A 823 -15.93 -0.89 29.44
CA ASN A 823 -16.26 0.38 30.07
C ASN A 823 -15.09 0.96 30.88
N GLN A 824 -13.85 0.66 30.50
CA GLN A 824 -12.64 1.17 31.17
C GLN A 824 -12.08 2.44 30.51
N ASN A 825 -12.77 2.95 29.49
CA ASN A 825 -12.26 3.89 28.51
C ASN A 825 -10.94 3.42 27.89
N ALA A 826 -10.94 2.16 27.49
CA ALA A 826 -9.85 1.56 26.75
C ALA A 826 -10.46 0.73 25.64
N MET A 827 -10.36 1.24 24.42
CA MET A 827 -10.97 0.63 23.26
C MET A 827 -10.25 -0.66 22.87
N GLN A 828 -11.04 -1.64 22.45
CA GLN A 828 -10.59 -2.79 21.69
C GLN A 828 -10.81 -2.52 20.20
N LEU A 829 -10.03 -3.20 19.37
CA LEU A 829 -10.18 -3.17 17.93
C LEU A 829 -10.67 -4.55 17.46
N PHE A 830 -11.88 -4.59 16.90
CA PHE A 830 -12.49 -5.81 16.35
C PHE A 830 -12.40 -5.81 14.83
N VAL A 831 -12.09 -6.96 14.23
CA VAL A 831 -12.05 -7.16 12.77
C VAL A 831 -12.82 -8.42 12.37
N ALA A 832 -13.80 -8.26 11.48
CA ALA A 832 -14.46 -9.37 10.80
C ALA A 832 -13.65 -9.80 9.58
N ASN A 833 -13.41 -11.11 9.47
CA ASN A 833 -12.59 -11.68 8.40
C ASN A 833 -13.37 -12.71 7.56
N GLY A 834 -12.95 -12.90 6.32
CA GLY A 834 -13.46 -13.96 5.45
C GLY A 834 -13.02 -13.80 4.01
N HIS A 835 -12.36 -14.79 3.44
CA HIS A 835 -11.80 -14.71 2.09
C HIS A 835 -12.88 -14.66 1.01
N VAL A 836 -12.55 -14.05 -0.14
CA VAL A 836 -13.38 -14.07 -1.36
C VAL A 836 -13.03 -15.21 -2.34
N ASN A 837 -11.93 -15.93 -2.13
CA ASN A 837 -11.44 -16.96 -3.05
C ASN A 837 -11.10 -18.24 -2.29
N GLN A 838 -11.47 -19.38 -2.87
CA GLN A 838 -11.13 -20.69 -2.34
C GLN A 838 -9.95 -21.26 -3.13
N VAL A 839 -8.72 -20.97 -2.66
CA VAL A 839 -7.49 -21.37 -3.34
C VAL A 839 -6.76 -22.45 -2.53
N GLU A 840 -6.98 -23.72 -2.88
CA GLU A 840 -6.39 -24.87 -2.15
C GLU A 840 -4.84 -24.84 -2.10
N GLU A 841 -4.19 -24.21 -3.08
CA GLU A 841 -2.73 -24.13 -3.18
C GLU A 841 -2.09 -22.98 -2.37
N SER A 842 -2.85 -21.97 -1.93
CA SER A 842 -2.27 -20.81 -1.21
C SER A 842 -2.04 -21.08 0.27
N GLY A 843 -2.79 -22.03 0.86
CA GLY A 843 -2.77 -22.32 2.29
C GLY A 843 -3.55 -21.30 3.14
N GLU A 844 -4.20 -20.32 2.51
CA GLU A 844 -5.09 -19.37 3.17
C GLU A 844 -6.46 -20.00 3.41
N ALA A 845 -7.06 -19.70 4.56
CA ALA A 845 -8.37 -20.22 4.92
C ALA A 845 -9.46 -19.44 4.19
N PHE A 846 -10.42 -20.12 3.55
CA PHE A 846 -11.53 -19.45 2.88
C PHE A 846 -12.48 -18.77 3.88
N ARG A 847 -12.92 -19.53 4.90
CA ARG A 847 -13.55 -18.95 6.09
C ARG A 847 -12.46 -18.64 7.09
N MET A 848 -12.52 -17.48 7.73
CA MET A 848 -11.46 -16.98 8.60
C MET A 848 -11.99 -16.63 9.99
N GLN A 849 -11.15 -16.79 11.01
CA GLN A 849 -11.47 -16.36 12.37
C GLN A 849 -11.50 -14.82 12.44
N PRO A 850 -12.44 -14.22 13.19
CA PRO A 850 -12.42 -12.80 13.50
C PRO A 850 -11.24 -12.49 14.44
N GLN A 851 -10.83 -11.23 14.51
CA GLN A 851 -9.73 -10.79 15.38
C GLN A 851 -10.21 -9.76 16.40
N MET A 852 -9.65 -9.84 17.61
CA MET A 852 -9.83 -8.86 18.67
C MET A 852 -8.45 -8.43 19.17
N PHE A 853 -8.20 -7.12 19.19
CA PHE A 853 -6.94 -6.55 19.69
C PHE A 853 -7.19 -5.66 20.90
N GLY A 854 -6.30 -5.77 21.88
CA GLY A 854 -6.19 -4.84 23.00
C GLY A 854 -4.88 -4.08 22.98
N GLN A 855 -4.86 -2.88 23.55
CA GLN A 855 -3.62 -2.14 23.73
C GLN A 855 -2.72 -2.82 24.78
N VAL A 856 -1.41 -2.64 24.65
CA VAL A 856 -0.38 -3.07 25.60
C VAL A 856 0.61 -1.94 25.84
N SER A 857 1.54 -2.15 26.77
CA SER A 857 2.55 -1.17 27.17
C SER A 857 3.25 -0.51 25.97
N GLY A 858 3.35 0.83 25.99
CA GLY A 858 3.95 1.61 24.91
C GLY A 858 3.00 1.94 23.76
N GLY A 859 1.69 1.81 23.96
CA GLY A 859 0.67 2.17 22.95
C GLY A 859 0.60 1.19 21.77
N ARG A 860 1.16 -0.01 21.91
CA ARG A 860 1.10 -1.05 20.89
C ARG A 860 -0.18 -1.86 21.03
N TRP A 861 -0.54 -2.61 20.00
CA TRP A 861 -1.67 -3.54 20.02
C TRP A 861 -1.20 -4.98 20.04
N LYS A 862 -1.98 -5.83 20.70
CA LYS A 862 -1.78 -7.28 20.72
C LYS A 862 -3.12 -7.97 20.46
N GLN A 863 -3.12 -8.96 19.59
CA GLN A 863 -4.26 -9.83 19.38
C GLN A 863 -4.50 -10.69 20.64
N HIS A 864 -5.76 -10.82 21.04
CA HIS A 864 -6.20 -11.78 22.05
C HIS A 864 -6.37 -13.17 21.44
N GLU A 865 -6.12 -14.21 22.23
CA GLU A 865 -6.41 -15.58 21.80
C GLU A 865 -7.94 -15.78 21.80
N GLY A 866 -8.45 -16.57 20.85
CA GLY A 866 -9.90 -16.67 20.65
C GLY A 866 -10.67 -17.21 21.87
N ASP A 867 -10.07 -18.12 22.63
CA ASP A 867 -10.66 -18.67 23.86
C ASP A 867 -10.68 -17.68 25.04
N GLU A 868 -9.85 -16.63 25.00
CA GLU A 868 -9.89 -15.53 25.98
C GLU A 868 -11.10 -14.62 25.76
N VAL A 869 -11.58 -14.48 24.51
CA VAL A 869 -12.63 -13.53 24.12
C VAL A 869 -14.00 -14.20 23.99
N GLY A 870 -14.08 -15.42 23.47
CA GLY A 870 -15.34 -16.16 23.36
C GLY A 870 -15.38 -17.20 22.25
N GLU A 871 -16.36 -18.12 22.33
CA GLU A 871 -16.50 -19.26 21.39
C GLU A 871 -16.54 -18.82 19.91
N TYR A 872 -17.18 -17.69 19.61
CA TYR A 872 -17.29 -17.14 18.26
C TYR A 872 -15.93 -16.91 17.58
N PHE A 873 -14.88 -16.57 18.35
CA PHE A 873 -13.54 -16.29 17.86
C PHE A 873 -12.71 -17.56 17.57
N GLN A 874 -13.21 -18.73 17.98
CA GLN A 874 -12.59 -20.01 17.67
C GLN A 874 -13.08 -20.57 16.31
N ASP A 875 -14.28 -20.16 15.90
CA ASP A 875 -14.88 -20.55 14.62
C ASP A 875 -14.45 -19.63 13.47
N SER A 876 -14.56 -20.15 12.25
CA SER A 876 -14.20 -19.43 11.02
C SER A 876 -15.44 -19.09 10.20
N HIS A 877 -15.53 -17.82 9.78
CA HIS A 877 -16.72 -17.27 9.14
C HIS A 877 -16.39 -16.59 7.82
N LEU A 878 -17.43 -16.22 7.07
CA LEU A 878 -17.36 -15.23 6.01
C LEU A 878 -17.94 -13.91 6.53
N GLY A 879 -17.23 -13.30 7.47
CA GLY A 879 -17.60 -12.04 8.12
C GLY A 879 -17.56 -10.87 7.16
N ARG A 880 -18.55 -9.97 7.25
CA ARG A 880 -18.68 -8.75 6.45
C ARG A 880 -18.87 -7.53 7.34
N ALA A 881 -20.06 -6.94 7.36
CA ALA A 881 -20.34 -5.70 8.09
C ALA A 881 -20.28 -5.92 9.60
N VAL A 882 -19.92 -4.87 10.33
CA VAL A 882 -19.85 -4.86 11.81
C VAL A 882 -20.49 -3.59 12.33
N ALA A 883 -21.53 -3.72 13.16
CA ALA A 883 -22.18 -2.60 13.84
C ALA A 883 -22.08 -2.72 15.36
N ILE A 884 -22.13 -1.59 16.06
CA ILE A 884 -22.10 -1.47 17.53
C ILE A 884 -23.48 -1.03 18.01
N ALA A 885 -23.98 -1.67 19.08
CA ALA A 885 -25.16 -1.25 19.82
C ALA A 885 -25.16 -1.84 21.24
N ASP A 886 -25.95 -1.27 22.14
CA ASP A 886 -26.30 -1.89 23.44
C ASP A 886 -27.68 -2.57 23.29
N LEU A 887 -27.69 -3.81 22.80
CA LEU A 887 -28.90 -4.49 22.32
C LEU A 887 -29.83 -4.92 23.45
N ASN A 888 -29.29 -5.11 24.66
CA ASN A 888 -30.04 -5.51 25.85
C ASN A 888 -30.21 -4.37 26.88
N ARG A 889 -29.70 -3.17 26.57
CA ARG A 889 -29.75 -1.96 27.43
C ARG A 889 -29.10 -2.15 28.80
N ASP A 890 -27.97 -2.86 28.83
CA ASP A 890 -27.18 -3.07 30.05
C ASP A 890 -25.97 -2.12 30.19
N HIS A 891 -25.85 -1.17 29.27
CA HIS A 891 -24.74 -0.22 29.12
C HIS A 891 -23.40 -0.90 28.80
N LEU A 892 -23.41 -2.07 28.17
CA LEU A 892 -22.26 -2.68 27.52
C LEU A 892 -22.46 -2.66 26.01
N ASN A 893 -21.41 -2.29 25.28
CA ASN A 893 -21.45 -2.40 23.83
C ASN A 893 -21.44 -3.88 23.41
N ASP A 894 -22.39 -4.24 22.56
CA ASP A 894 -22.48 -5.48 21.80
C ASP A 894 -22.00 -5.25 20.36
N LEU A 895 -21.77 -6.35 19.63
CA LEU A 895 -21.43 -6.30 18.20
C LEU A 895 -22.40 -7.12 17.37
N ILE A 896 -22.79 -6.59 16.21
CA ILE A 896 -23.53 -7.30 15.18
C ILE A 896 -22.57 -7.59 14.03
N VAL A 897 -22.49 -8.84 13.57
CA VAL A 897 -21.64 -9.22 12.45
C VAL A 897 -22.47 -9.91 11.38
N THR A 898 -22.44 -9.38 10.15
CA THR A 898 -23.10 -10.04 9.02
C THR A 898 -22.24 -11.14 8.43
N HIS A 899 -22.90 -12.20 7.98
CA HIS A 899 -22.27 -13.33 7.30
C HIS A 899 -22.87 -13.51 5.91
N VAL A 900 -22.03 -13.94 4.96
CA VAL A 900 -22.46 -14.16 3.56
C VAL A 900 -23.41 -15.36 3.46
N ASP A 901 -23.02 -16.51 4.01
CA ASP A 901 -23.59 -17.83 3.71
C ASP A 901 -24.17 -18.55 4.95
N THR A 902 -24.06 -17.94 6.12
CA THR A 902 -24.54 -18.48 7.40
C THR A 902 -25.31 -17.40 8.17
N PRO A 903 -26.07 -17.76 9.23
CA PRO A 903 -26.75 -16.76 10.04
C PRO A 903 -25.77 -15.74 10.63
N SER A 904 -26.10 -14.45 10.53
CA SER A 904 -25.42 -13.34 11.17
C SER A 904 -25.34 -13.54 12.69
N ALA A 905 -24.34 -12.92 13.32
CA ALA A 905 -24.08 -13.04 14.75
C ALA A 905 -24.51 -11.78 15.52
N LEU A 906 -25.07 -12.00 16.72
CA LEU A 906 -25.24 -10.98 17.77
C LEU A 906 -24.28 -11.36 18.90
N LEU A 907 -23.14 -10.70 18.96
CA LEU A 907 -22.10 -10.92 19.94
C LEU A 907 -22.41 -10.12 21.19
N MET A 908 -23.21 -10.73 22.07
CA MET A 908 -23.63 -10.14 23.33
C MET A 908 -22.46 -10.08 24.31
N ASN A 909 -22.26 -8.93 24.94
CA ASN A 909 -21.21 -8.69 25.90
C ASN A 909 -21.54 -9.32 27.25
N GLN A 910 -20.64 -10.18 27.73
CA GLN A 910 -20.76 -10.95 28.97
C GLN A 910 -19.55 -10.72 29.88
N THR A 911 -18.83 -9.61 29.66
CA THR A 911 -17.65 -9.24 30.43
C THR A 911 -18.01 -9.19 31.92
N ARG A 912 -17.22 -9.88 32.74
CA ARG A 912 -17.43 -9.91 34.19
C ARG A 912 -16.82 -8.69 34.84
N GLU A 913 -17.58 -8.08 35.75
CA GLU A 913 -17.17 -6.85 36.43
C GLU A 913 -16.74 -5.80 35.38
N PRO A 914 -17.64 -5.32 34.51
CA PRO A 914 -17.31 -4.20 33.63
C PRO A 914 -17.18 -2.91 34.45
N GLY A 915 -16.58 -1.87 33.86
CA GLY A 915 -16.68 -0.52 34.40
C GLY A 915 -18.10 0.04 34.25
N THR A 916 -18.33 1.21 34.84
CA THR A 916 -19.53 2.03 34.60
C THR A 916 -19.41 2.76 33.26
N ALA A 917 -20.53 3.07 32.62
CA ALA A 917 -20.57 3.87 31.41
C ALA A 917 -21.61 4.98 31.52
N ILE A 918 -21.55 5.93 30.59
CA ILE A 918 -22.58 6.94 30.35
C ILE A 918 -22.79 7.02 28.84
N ARG A 919 -24.04 7.16 28.41
CA ARG A 919 -24.39 7.20 26.98
C ARG A 919 -25.14 8.49 26.65
N PHE A 920 -24.81 9.10 25.52
CA PHE A 920 -25.36 10.37 25.09
C PHE A 920 -26.01 10.24 23.71
N TYR A 921 -27.30 10.57 23.64
CA TYR A 921 -28.05 10.76 22.40
C TYR A 921 -28.17 12.25 22.15
N LEU A 922 -27.81 12.70 20.95
CA LEU A 922 -27.68 14.12 20.65
C LEU A 922 -28.72 14.56 19.63
N LYS A 923 -29.39 15.68 19.88
CA LYS A 923 -30.31 16.32 18.95
C LYS A 923 -30.03 17.83 18.84
N ALA A 924 -29.61 18.27 17.66
CA ALA A 924 -29.36 19.68 17.39
C ALA A 924 -30.67 20.42 17.10
N THR A 925 -30.67 21.73 17.35
CA THR A 925 -31.80 22.63 17.07
C THR A 925 -31.47 23.75 16.09
N ARG A 926 -30.18 23.99 15.80
CA ARG A 926 -29.71 25.00 14.84
C ARG A 926 -29.06 24.43 13.60
N SER A 927 -28.29 23.36 13.74
CA SER A 927 -27.78 22.54 12.63
C SER A 927 -28.72 21.37 12.37
N HIS A 928 -28.42 20.52 11.38
CA HIS A 928 -29.22 19.32 11.13
C HIS A 928 -29.42 18.46 12.40
N ARG A 929 -30.64 17.95 12.56
CA ARG A 929 -31.18 17.41 13.82
C ARG A 929 -30.36 16.25 14.40
N ASP A 930 -29.76 15.42 13.56
CA ASP A 930 -28.93 14.28 14.00
C ASP A 930 -27.56 14.67 14.56
N ALA A 931 -27.19 15.95 14.51
CA ALA A 931 -26.02 16.49 15.20
C ALA A 931 -24.69 15.78 14.86
N ILE A 932 -24.56 15.21 13.66
CA ILE A 932 -23.31 14.59 13.20
C ILE A 932 -22.17 15.62 13.27
N GLY A 933 -21.02 15.21 13.82
CA GLY A 933 -19.89 16.09 14.13
C GLY A 933 -19.93 16.75 15.51
N ALA A 934 -21.02 16.60 16.28
CA ALA A 934 -21.07 17.09 17.66
C ALA A 934 -20.00 16.41 18.52
N LYS A 935 -19.37 17.18 19.41
CA LYS A 935 -18.30 16.71 20.31
C LYS A 935 -18.74 16.80 21.76
N VAL A 936 -18.67 15.69 22.49
CA VAL A 936 -18.86 15.65 23.94
C VAL A 936 -17.51 15.60 24.61
N SER A 937 -17.24 16.55 25.51
CA SER A 937 -16.03 16.54 26.33
C SER A 937 -16.37 16.26 27.79
N VAL A 938 -15.57 15.40 28.43
CA VAL A 938 -15.72 15.04 29.85
C VAL A 938 -14.38 15.16 30.57
N VAL A 939 -14.41 15.54 31.84
CA VAL A 939 -13.24 15.59 32.72
C VAL A 939 -13.12 14.29 33.49
N ARG A 940 -12.07 13.52 33.20
CA ARG A 940 -11.74 12.25 33.85
C ARG A 940 -10.30 12.28 34.35
N ASP A 941 -10.08 11.96 35.63
CA ASP A 941 -8.75 11.96 36.27
C ASP A 941 -7.95 13.26 36.06
N GLY A 942 -8.67 14.39 36.03
CA GLY A 942 -8.09 15.73 35.81
C GLY A 942 -7.68 16.03 34.36
N ARG A 943 -8.11 15.21 33.39
CA ARG A 943 -7.89 15.39 31.95
C ARG A 943 -9.22 15.59 31.25
N VAL A 944 -9.21 16.40 30.19
CA VAL A 944 -10.34 16.54 29.27
C VAL A 944 -10.18 15.47 28.19
N GLU A 945 -11.19 14.64 28.02
CA GLU A 945 -11.31 13.66 26.94
C GLU A 945 -12.46 14.10 26.02
N VAL A 946 -12.32 13.92 24.72
CA VAL A 946 -13.29 14.39 23.71
C VAL A 946 -13.75 13.22 22.85
N TYR A 947 -15.06 13.13 22.63
CA TYR A 947 -15.70 12.09 21.83
C TYR A 947 -16.57 12.76 20.78
N GLN A 948 -16.56 12.25 19.55
CA GLN A 948 -17.30 12.84 18.44
C GLN A 948 -18.37 11.89 17.93
N LEU A 949 -19.56 12.41 17.65
CA LEU A 949 -20.62 11.65 16.98
C LEU A 949 -20.32 11.59 15.47
N LEU A 950 -19.91 10.42 15.00
CA LEU A 950 -19.60 10.14 13.58
C LEU A 950 -20.76 9.44 12.91
N ALA A 951 -20.86 9.46 11.57
CA ALA A 951 -21.84 8.71 10.79
C ALA A 951 -21.22 7.90 9.64
N GLY A 952 -21.99 7.01 9.01
CA GLY A 952 -21.52 6.11 7.93
C GLY A 952 -20.81 4.85 8.42
N ASP A 953 -20.18 4.92 9.59
CA ASP A 953 -19.84 3.81 10.49
C ASP A 953 -19.00 2.64 9.92
N GLY A 954 -18.45 2.78 8.71
CA GLY A 954 -17.51 1.83 8.10
C GLY A 954 -18.12 1.06 6.93
N PHE A 955 -18.05 -0.28 6.98
CA PHE A 955 -18.40 -1.16 5.85
C PHE A 955 -19.86 -1.61 5.91
N LEU A 956 -20.71 -1.03 5.06
CA LEU A 956 -22.12 -1.40 4.85
C LEU A 956 -22.96 -1.41 6.16
N CYS A 957 -22.68 -0.52 7.10
CA CYS A 957 -23.39 -0.51 8.37
C CYS A 957 -23.73 0.88 8.89
N SER A 958 -24.64 0.93 9.86
CA SER A 958 -24.80 2.07 10.75
C SER A 958 -24.86 1.60 12.20
N ASN A 959 -24.06 2.25 13.05
CA ASN A 959 -24.03 2.00 14.48
C ASN A 959 -25.24 2.64 15.16
N GLU A 960 -25.50 2.23 16.39
CA GLU A 960 -26.42 2.96 17.26
C GLU A 960 -25.98 4.43 17.38
N ARG A 961 -26.92 5.37 17.13
CA ARG A 961 -26.65 6.81 17.02
C ARG A 961 -26.44 7.46 18.40
N CYS A 962 -25.41 7.04 19.13
CA CYS A 962 -25.07 7.54 20.45
C CYS A 962 -23.54 7.64 20.65
N ILE A 963 -23.13 8.47 21.62
CA ILE A 963 -21.76 8.46 22.15
C ILE A 963 -21.77 7.65 23.44
N HIS A 964 -21.02 6.54 23.45
CA HIS A 964 -20.80 5.70 24.64
C HIS A 964 -19.45 6.00 25.26
N ILE A 965 -19.42 6.31 26.57
CA ILE A 965 -18.18 6.61 27.30
C ILE A 965 -18.05 5.68 28.51
N GLY A 966 -17.02 4.84 28.51
CA GLY A 966 -16.61 4.10 29.70
C GLY A 966 -16.01 5.04 30.76
N LEU A 967 -16.41 4.88 32.01
CA LEU A 967 -15.97 5.70 33.15
C LEU A 967 -15.12 4.90 34.14
N GLY A 968 -14.89 3.61 33.87
CA GLY A 968 -14.13 2.70 34.73
C GLY A 968 -14.83 2.51 36.07
N GLU A 969 -14.19 2.93 37.15
CA GLU A 969 -14.74 2.84 38.51
C GLU A 969 -15.38 4.16 38.97
N GLN A 970 -15.45 5.18 38.09
CA GLN A 970 -16.02 6.47 38.44
C GLN A 970 -17.55 6.45 38.37
N SER A 971 -18.20 7.04 39.38
CA SER A 971 -19.67 7.10 39.45
C SER A 971 -20.27 8.34 38.80
N VAL A 972 -19.43 9.25 38.26
CA VAL A 972 -19.84 10.56 37.72
C VAL A 972 -18.93 10.93 36.57
N ALA A 973 -19.51 11.39 35.45
CA ALA A 973 -18.79 12.10 34.40
C ALA A 973 -18.64 13.58 34.81
N GLY A 974 -17.41 14.06 34.93
CA GLY A 974 -17.13 15.42 35.39
C GLY A 974 -17.21 16.47 34.28
N ASP A 975 -17.77 17.65 34.60
CA ASP A 975 -17.79 18.84 33.72
C ASP A 975 -18.12 18.53 32.25
N VAL A 976 -19.21 17.80 32.02
CA VAL A 976 -19.72 17.44 30.70
C VAL A 976 -20.05 18.70 29.92
N MET A 977 -19.47 18.82 28.73
CA MET A 977 -19.79 19.87 27.77
C MET A 977 -20.06 19.28 26.39
N VAL A 978 -20.94 19.93 25.63
CA VAL A 978 -21.24 19.57 24.24
C VAL A 978 -20.89 20.74 23.35
N SER A 979 -20.05 20.52 22.35
CA SER A 979 -19.83 21.42 21.23
C SER A 979 -20.65 20.95 20.05
N TRP A 980 -21.61 21.76 19.62
CA TRP A 980 -22.54 21.43 18.54
C TRP A 980 -21.97 21.83 17.17
N PRO A 981 -22.42 21.20 16.07
CA PRO A 981 -22.01 21.59 14.71
C PRO A 981 -22.33 23.06 14.38
N SER A 982 -23.35 23.64 15.04
CA SER A 982 -23.69 25.07 14.95
C SER A 982 -22.62 26.02 15.53
N GLY A 983 -21.59 25.48 16.20
CA GLY A 983 -20.61 26.24 16.98
C GLY A 983 -21.08 26.65 18.38
N HIS A 984 -22.33 26.32 18.75
CA HIS A 984 -22.84 26.52 20.11
C HIS A 984 -22.20 25.53 21.08
N VAL A 985 -22.05 25.94 22.35
CA VAL A 985 -21.50 25.08 23.42
C VAL A 985 -22.41 25.08 24.63
N ASP A 986 -22.89 23.89 25.00
CA ASP A 986 -23.64 23.67 26.25
C ASP A 986 -22.72 23.14 27.35
N ARG A 987 -22.91 23.66 28.57
CA ARG A 987 -22.19 23.23 29.77
C ARG A 987 -23.17 22.58 30.73
N LEU A 988 -23.10 21.26 30.86
CA LEU A 988 -24.06 20.45 31.60
C LEU A 988 -23.58 20.15 33.03
N GLY A 989 -22.28 20.29 33.28
CA GLY A 989 -21.69 20.04 34.60
C GLY A 989 -21.54 18.53 34.84
N ASN A 990 -21.76 18.09 36.07
CA ASN A 990 -21.56 16.68 36.43
C ASN A 990 -22.83 15.87 36.14
N LEU A 991 -22.67 14.70 35.51
CA LEU A 991 -23.75 13.75 35.24
C LEU A 991 -23.43 12.38 35.85
N ASP A 992 -24.43 11.71 36.40
CA ASP A 992 -24.27 10.42 37.06
C ASP A 992 -24.01 9.30 36.03
N ALA A 993 -23.10 8.38 36.36
CA ALA A 993 -22.80 7.21 35.54
C ALA A 993 -23.92 6.16 35.63
N GLY A 994 -24.01 5.28 34.63
CA GLY A 994 -25.00 4.20 34.54
C GLY A 994 -26.35 4.64 34.00
N HIS A 995 -26.38 5.74 33.25
CA HIS A 995 -27.58 6.33 32.69
C HIS A 995 -27.37 6.74 31.22
N ASP A 996 -28.48 6.72 30.49
CA ASP A 996 -28.61 7.25 29.14
C ASP A 996 -29.15 8.67 29.22
N PHE A 997 -28.54 9.61 28.49
CA PHE A 997 -28.98 11.00 28.45
C PHE A 997 -29.33 11.43 27.02
N LEU A 998 -30.50 12.03 26.85
CA LEU A 998 -30.85 12.82 25.69
C LEU A 998 -30.39 14.26 25.91
N LEU A 999 -29.47 14.71 25.07
CA LEU A 999 -28.95 16.06 25.04
C LEU A 999 -29.58 16.79 23.84
N VAL A 1000 -30.31 17.86 24.12
CA VAL A 1000 -30.90 18.72 23.09
C VAL A 1000 -30.21 20.08 23.14
N GLU A 1001 -29.78 20.60 21.99
CA GLU A 1001 -29.04 21.86 21.92
C GLU A 1001 -29.81 23.02 22.56
N ASN A 1002 -29.17 23.74 23.51
CA ASN A 1002 -29.73 24.79 24.37
C ASN A 1002 -30.73 24.34 25.45
N GLU A 1003 -30.87 23.05 25.73
CA GLU A 1003 -31.73 22.50 26.78
C GLU A 1003 -30.89 21.79 27.86
N PRO A 1004 -31.41 21.63 29.10
CA PRO A 1004 -30.75 20.82 30.11
C PRO A 1004 -30.72 19.34 29.71
N ALA A 1005 -29.73 18.59 30.20
CA ALA A 1005 -29.63 17.15 29.99
C ALA A 1005 -30.89 16.44 30.52
N PHE A 1006 -31.47 15.56 29.69
CA PHE A 1006 -32.63 14.75 30.05
C PHE A 1006 -32.20 13.29 30.23
N GLU A 1007 -32.31 12.77 31.44
CA GLU A 1007 -32.07 11.36 31.72
C GLU A 1007 -33.20 10.52 31.13
N LEU A 1008 -32.86 9.61 30.22
CA LEU A 1008 -33.81 8.64 29.66
C LEU A 1008 -34.14 7.61 30.74
N ALA A 1009 -35.41 7.18 30.78
CA ALA A 1009 -35.83 6.18 31.74
C ALA A 1009 -35.03 4.88 31.53
N SER A 1010 -34.35 4.43 32.58
CA SER A 1010 -33.79 3.08 32.62
C SER A 1010 -34.93 2.06 32.49
N PRO A 1011 -34.74 0.98 31.74
CA PRO A 1011 -35.76 -0.06 31.56
C PRO A 1011 -36.17 -0.75 32.87
#